data_AF-A0A452SSU1-F1
#
_entry.id   AF-A0A452SSU1-F1
#
_cell.length_a   1.000
_cell.length_b   1.000
_cell.length_c   1.000
_cell.angle_alpha   90.00
_cell.angle_beta   90.00
_cell.angle_gamma   90.00
#
_symmetry.space_group_name_H-M   'P 1'
#
loop_
_entity.id
_entity.type
_entity.pdbx_description
1 polymer ?
#
loop_
_entity_poly.entity_id
_entity_poly.type
_entity_poly.pdbx_seq_one_letter_code
_entity_poly.pdbx_strand_id
1 'polypeptide(L)'
;MELKKDSNAVSIDMLLIVHSEKRRAAQGTHSERQADPGALPQRRGGNAGHCRSVFASTGSLAEKQHPQQTQVITSYDNQGTQLTVEVHPRDAMPQLLKKFSLAKCLQGDKNGNTRPRQPGAKDTHAYPWDRSSLKSMSLDLRQFEKLDTYASQVAVKSGLDELVSDLLQEAHTDLERVRVIWIWICHHIEYDVEAAQEKDRQAFKPTDILRTQKTNCDGYAGLFEKMCRIAGVQCMTVPGYSKGFGYQTGQSFSGEFDHAWNAVYLEGRWHLVDSTWGSGLVDSTTSKFTFLYNEFYFLTHPALFIEDHFPDNKNWQLLKPPQSLRQFESNMYHKSEFYNKGMLSAHPETSVIKTVNGKATVTIESRAPTLFMFMLNGKQEHGLLSLRKDGMKLDIYPPTVGPHKLQIFAKGNSDVYSSVLEYTVKCNYVDVGVRLPAELHQPVGPSWFSEQMGIVEPSHPDPIIHTSDGRCSVSFGVEEGVSVLASLHGDEGPVTEETQRRYIFQLHREKRAELKVQLPQAGKFALKIFVKKRLEPGNYVFVFNYLLCCPNTKVSWPMFPESFGNWGQDNELLEPLSGVLPANRNVPFKLKLHGVAKALVKGQDTWPLTLNGEGYWEGSCSTAGCHEIYVMVLENANHNFYSYILKYKVNAQ
;
A
#
# COMPACT_ATOMS: atom_id res chain seq x y z
N MET A 1 -48.04 11.53 -19.38
CA MET A 1 -49.35 11.23 -18.74
C MET A 1 -49.20 11.63 -17.28
N GLU A 2 -49.57 12.88 -16.95
CA GLU A 2 -49.46 13.41 -15.59
C GLU A 2 -50.57 12.84 -14.71
N LEU A 3 -50.19 12.06 -13.69
CA LEU A 3 -51.10 11.61 -12.66
C LEU A 3 -51.27 12.73 -11.61
N LYS A 4 -52.48 13.29 -11.54
CA LYS A 4 -52.92 14.17 -10.46
C LYS A 4 -52.71 13.46 -9.11
N LYS A 5 -51.94 14.07 -8.20
CA LYS A 5 -51.84 13.61 -6.81
C LYS A 5 -53.15 13.95 -6.10
N ASP A 6 -53.86 12.89 -5.73
CA ASP A 6 -55.10 12.91 -4.96
C ASP A 6 -54.85 13.39 -3.52
N SER A 7 -55.72 14.23 -2.97
CA SER A 7 -55.57 14.84 -1.64
C SER A 7 -55.86 13.89 -0.46
N ASN A 8 -56.12 12.60 -0.73
CA ASN A 8 -56.43 11.57 0.26
C ASN A 8 -55.41 10.42 0.31
N ALA A 9 -54.20 10.60 -0.21
CA ALA A 9 -53.16 9.57 -0.19
C ALA A 9 -52.51 9.40 1.20
N VAL A 10 -52.86 8.31 1.91
CA VAL A 10 -52.29 7.91 3.20
C VAL A 10 -50.93 7.20 3.00
N SER A 11 -49.90 7.56 3.76
CA SER A 11 -48.65 6.79 3.86
C SER A 11 -48.71 5.84 5.04
N ILE A 12 -48.23 4.60 4.85
CA ILE A 12 -48.13 3.59 5.92
C ILE A 12 -46.66 3.28 6.11
N ASP A 13 -46.09 3.74 7.22
CA ASP A 13 -44.72 3.39 7.63
C ASP A 13 -44.78 2.22 8.62
N MET A 14 -44.16 1.09 8.27
CA MET A 14 -44.11 -0.10 9.14
C MET A 14 -42.73 -0.25 9.76
N LEU A 15 -42.68 -0.36 11.09
CA LEU A 15 -41.46 -0.68 11.84
C LEU A 15 -41.54 -2.12 12.37
N LEU A 16 -40.71 -3.02 11.83
CA LEU A 16 -40.61 -4.40 12.30
C LEU A 16 -39.52 -4.49 13.38
N ILE A 17 -39.89 -4.84 14.61
CA ILE A 17 -38.94 -5.06 15.71
C ILE A 17 -38.84 -6.56 15.98
N VAL A 18 -37.70 -7.16 15.66
CA VAL A 18 -37.40 -8.58 15.94
C VAL A 18 -36.45 -8.66 17.12
N HIS A 19 -36.88 -9.28 18.22
CA HIS A 19 -36.00 -9.59 19.34
C HIS A 19 -35.36 -10.97 19.15
N SER A 20 -34.04 -11.08 19.28
CA SER A 20 -33.39 -12.40 19.36
C SER A 20 -33.45 -12.90 20.81
N GLU A 21 -34.16 -13.98 21.08
CA GLU A 21 -34.03 -14.69 22.36
C GLU A 21 -32.81 -15.61 22.34
N LYS A 22 -31.82 -15.33 23.21
CA LYS A 22 -30.89 -16.38 23.67
C LYS A 22 -31.58 -17.19 24.76
N ARG A 23 -32.00 -18.42 24.45
CA ARG A 23 -32.44 -19.42 25.43
C ARG A 23 -31.34 -19.63 26.48
N ARG A 24 -31.65 -19.34 27.76
CA ARG A 24 -30.94 -19.95 28.90
C ARG A 24 -31.47 -21.37 29.05
N ALA A 25 -30.63 -22.37 28.81
CA ALA A 25 -30.94 -23.74 29.14
C ALA A 25 -30.98 -23.90 30.67
N ALA A 26 -32.15 -24.23 31.19
CA ALA A 26 -32.27 -24.88 32.48
C ALA A 26 -31.93 -26.36 32.30
N GLN A 27 -30.91 -26.85 33.00
CA GLN A 27 -30.75 -28.29 33.26
C GLN A 27 -30.67 -28.48 34.77
N GLY A 28 -31.73 -29.11 35.29
CA GLY A 28 -31.75 -29.69 36.62
C GLY A 28 -31.06 -31.06 36.62
N THR A 29 -30.22 -31.25 37.63
CA THR A 29 -30.00 -32.47 38.43
C THR A 29 -30.22 -33.85 37.79
N HIS A 30 -29.13 -34.61 37.67
CA HIS A 30 -29.07 -36.01 38.12
C HIS A 30 -27.71 -36.33 38.74
N SER A 31 -27.78 -37.12 39.81
CA SER A 31 -26.74 -37.50 40.77
C SER A 31 -25.89 -38.66 40.25
N GLU A 32 -24.58 -38.68 40.55
CA GLU A 32 -23.88 -39.90 41.02
C GLU A 32 -22.52 -39.60 41.67
N ARG A 33 -22.17 -40.45 42.64
CA ARG A 33 -21.15 -40.31 43.70
C ARG A 33 -19.74 -40.67 43.22
N GLN A 34 -18.70 -40.08 43.83
CA GLN A 34 -17.70 -40.81 44.65
C GLN A 34 -16.60 -39.92 45.27
N ALA A 35 -16.42 -40.12 46.58
CA ALA A 35 -15.20 -40.11 47.42
C ALA A 35 -14.35 -38.82 47.67
N ASP A 36 -14.36 -38.47 48.97
CA ASP A 36 -13.54 -37.60 49.85
C ASP A 36 -12.05 -38.09 49.99
N PRO A 37 -11.14 -37.53 50.83
CA PRO A 37 -11.26 -36.38 51.78
C PRO A 37 -10.05 -35.40 51.89
N GLY A 38 -10.26 -34.26 52.57
CA GLY A 38 -9.18 -33.36 53.03
C GLY A 38 -9.59 -32.11 53.85
N ALA A 39 -10.04 -32.32 55.09
CA ALA A 39 -10.04 -31.46 56.31
C ALA A 39 -10.00 -29.88 56.26
N LEU A 40 -11.15 -29.25 56.60
CA LEU A 40 -11.52 -28.35 57.74
C LEU A 40 -10.50 -27.36 58.41
N PRO A 41 -10.94 -26.34 59.24
CA PRO A 41 -11.97 -25.28 59.05
C PRO A 41 -11.68 -23.92 59.78
N GLN A 42 -12.54 -22.88 59.61
CA GLN A 42 -12.99 -21.92 60.67
C GLN A 42 -14.09 -20.97 60.10
N ARG A 43 -15.36 -21.06 60.54
CA ARG A 43 -16.13 -20.22 61.53
C ARG A 43 -16.35 -18.74 61.12
N ARG A 44 -17.50 -18.05 61.33
CA ARG A 44 -18.91 -18.35 61.72
C ARG A 44 -19.69 -16.99 61.73
N GLY A 45 -21.01 -17.03 61.44
CA GLY A 45 -22.05 -16.08 61.94
C GLY A 45 -22.47 -14.97 60.96
N GLY A 46 -23.75 -14.63 60.74
CA GLY A 46 -25.03 -15.05 61.33
C GLY A 46 -25.98 -13.83 61.48
N ASN A 47 -27.29 -14.04 61.27
CA ASN A 47 -28.49 -13.17 61.46
C ASN A 47 -28.86 -12.18 60.33
N ALA A 48 -30.05 -12.15 59.69
CA ALA A 48 -31.47 -12.49 59.96
C ALA A 48 -32.37 -11.31 60.41
N GLY A 49 -33.51 -11.13 59.71
CA GLY A 49 -34.72 -10.35 60.09
C GLY A 49 -35.35 -9.59 58.91
N HIS A 50 -36.43 -10.05 58.22
CA HIS A 50 -37.88 -9.90 58.50
C HIS A 50 -38.33 -8.41 58.64
N CYS A 51 -39.45 -7.88 58.12
CA CYS A 51 -40.68 -8.40 57.49
C CYS A 51 -41.56 -7.23 56.95
N ARG A 52 -42.39 -7.48 55.91
CA ARG A 52 -43.81 -7.02 55.66
C ARG A 52 -44.17 -5.51 55.67
N SER A 53 -45.22 -4.97 55.05
CA SER A 53 -46.13 -5.27 53.92
C SER A 53 -47.28 -4.23 53.95
N VAL A 54 -47.71 -3.74 52.78
CA VAL A 54 -49.11 -3.36 52.40
C VAL A 54 -49.77 -2.12 53.03
N PHE A 55 -50.33 -1.21 52.20
CA PHE A 55 -51.76 -0.88 52.10
C PHE A 55 -52.06 0.08 50.91
N ALA A 56 -53.26 -0.08 50.34
CA ALA A 56 -53.82 0.62 49.19
C ALA A 56 -54.99 1.53 49.61
N SER A 57 -55.35 2.53 48.79
CA SER A 57 -56.75 2.84 48.36
C SER A 57 -56.92 4.25 47.72
N THR A 58 -57.66 4.29 46.58
CA THR A 58 -58.70 5.27 46.11
C THR A 58 -58.40 6.79 46.11
N GLY A 59 -58.72 7.66 45.14
CA GLY A 59 -59.55 7.67 43.92
C GLY A 59 -60.19 9.08 43.78
N SER A 60 -60.17 9.73 42.60
CA SER A 60 -61.10 10.83 42.17
C SER A 60 -60.70 11.44 40.81
N LEU A 61 -61.69 11.61 39.91
CA LEU A 61 -61.62 12.15 38.54
C LEU A 61 -61.85 13.68 38.49
N ALA A 62 -61.24 14.34 37.49
CA ALA A 62 -61.77 15.57 36.86
C ALA A 62 -61.29 15.66 35.39
N GLU A 63 -62.21 15.90 34.46
CA GLU A 63 -62.07 15.92 33.00
C GLU A 63 -61.27 17.12 32.46
N LYS A 64 -60.59 16.93 31.31
CA LYS A 64 -60.41 17.96 30.25
C LYS A 64 -60.01 17.34 28.90
N GLN A 65 -60.91 17.50 27.92
CA GLN A 65 -60.78 17.61 26.45
C GLN A 65 -59.77 16.72 25.67
N HIS A 66 -60.31 15.86 24.79
CA HIS A 66 -59.62 15.06 23.77
C HIS A 66 -59.11 15.89 22.56
N PRO A 67 -57.87 15.68 22.11
CA PRO A 67 -57.49 15.75 20.70
C PRO A 67 -57.61 14.36 20.04
N GLN A 68 -57.96 14.32 18.76
CA GLN A 68 -58.17 13.10 17.96
C GLN A 68 -57.07 12.04 18.17
N GLN A 69 -57.48 10.86 18.64
CA GLN A 69 -56.62 9.70 18.88
C GLN A 69 -56.15 9.08 17.56
N THR A 70 -54.84 8.97 17.36
CA THR A 70 -54.21 8.10 16.36
C THR A 70 -54.55 6.64 16.69
N GLN A 71 -55.14 5.90 15.75
CA GLN A 71 -55.43 4.48 15.94
C GLN A 71 -54.14 3.67 15.86
N VAL A 72 -53.72 3.11 17.00
CA VAL A 72 -52.64 2.14 17.09
C VAL A 72 -53.27 0.75 17.13
N ILE A 73 -52.95 -0.08 16.14
CA ILE A 73 -53.38 -1.49 16.12
C ILE A 73 -52.16 -2.33 16.50
N THR A 74 -52.30 -3.14 17.57
CA THR A 74 -51.29 -4.11 17.99
C THR A 74 -51.93 -5.49 18.02
N SER A 75 -51.38 -6.43 17.26
CA SER A 75 -51.76 -7.85 17.32
C SER A 75 -50.65 -8.65 17.99
N TYR A 76 -51.02 -9.70 18.73
CA TYR A 76 -50.09 -10.56 19.45
C TYR A 76 -50.19 -11.98 18.91
N ASP A 77 -49.05 -12.58 18.55
CA ASP A 77 -48.91 -14.02 18.44
C ASP A 77 -47.98 -14.56 19.56
N ASN A 78 -48.14 -15.84 19.88
CA ASN A 78 -47.35 -16.50 20.94
C ASN A 78 -45.94 -16.92 20.47
N GLN A 79 -45.41 -16.34 19.39
CA GLN A 79 -44.05 -16.55 18.88
C GLN A 79 -43.35 -15.21 18.62
N GLY A 80 -43.12 -14.44 19.70
CA GLY A 80 -42.02 -13.49 19.81
C GLY A 80 -42.01 -12.29 18.85
N THR A 81 -43.05 -12.08 18.05
CA THR A 81 -43.09 -10.98 17.06
C THR A 81 -44.23 -10.03 17.42
N GLN A 82 -43.89 -8.85 17.93
CA GLN A 82 -44.87 -7.81 18.21
C GLN A 82 -44.89 -6.80 17.06
N LEU A 83 -45.99 -6.76 16.30
CA LEU A 83 -46.18 -5.81 15.19
C LEU A 83 -47.05 -4.64 15.68
N THR A 84 -46.52 -3.42 15.59
CA THR A 84 -47.26 -2.20 15.95
C THR A 84 -47.30 -1.28 14.75
N VAL A 85 -48.51 -0.91 14.30
CA VAL A 85 -48.73 -0.01 13.16
C VAL A 85 -49.32 1.30 13.67
N GLU A 86 -48.68 2.42 13.32
CA GLU A 86 -49.18 3.78 13.53
C GLU A 86 -49.52 4.41 12.17
N VAL A 87 -50.70 5.01 12.04
CA VAL A 87 -51.15 5.68 10.80
C VAL A 87 -51.18 7.19 11.02
N HIS A 88 -50.43 7.95 10.22
CA HIS A 88 -50.32 9.42 10.36
C HIS A 88 -50.62 10.15 9.04
N PRO A 89 -51.04 11.43 9.10
CA PRO A 89 -51.05 12.33 7.95
C PRO A 89 -49.61 12.59 7.44
N ARG A 90 -49.46 12.82 6.12
CA ARG A 90 -48.17 12.87 5.41
C ARG A 90 -47.15 13.90 5.95
N ASP A 91 -47.61 14.93 6.66
CA ASP A 91 -46.77 16.02 7.18
C ASP A 91 -46.51 15.94 8.70
N ALA A 92 -46.89 14.83 9.36
CA ALA A 92 -46.72 14.64 10.80
C ALA A 92 -45.60 13.65 11.14
N MET A 93 -44.60 14.10 11.91
CA MET A 93 -43.50 13.25 12.42
C MET A 93 -44.01 12.17 13.41
N PRO A 94 -43.74 10.87 13.19
CA PRO A 94 -44.20 9.78 14.06
C PRO A 94 -43.68 9.90 15.50
N GLN A 95 -44.53 9.63 16.50
CA GLN A 95 -44.16 9.76 17.92
C GLN A 95 -43.10 8.75 18.36
N LEU A 96 -43.05 7.56 17.73
CA LEU A 96 -42.03 6.55 17.98
C LEU A 96 -40.61 7.05 17.65
N LEU A 97 -40.44 7.90 16.64
CA LEU A 97 -39.13 8.49 16.28
C LEU A 97 -38.68 9.57 17.27
N LYS A 98 -39.61 10.33 17.87
CA LYS A 98 -39.29 11.34 18.91
C LYS A 98 -38.66 10.72 20.16
N LYS A 99 -39.03 9.49 20.53
CA LYS A 99 -38.48 8.80 21.71
C LYS A 99 -37.04 8.32 21.55
N PHE A 100 -36.56 8.10 20.31
CA PHE A 100 -35.20 7.63 20.05
C PHE A 100 -34.19 8.76 19.79
N SER A 101 -34.66 9.97 19.43
CA SER A 101 -33.79 11.08 19.03
C SER A 101 -33.31 12.00 20.17
N LEU A 102 -33.98 12.06 21.33
CA LEU A 102 -33.68 13.10 22.35
C LEU A 102 -33.34 12.59 23.75
N ALA A 103 -33.58 11.31 24.08
CA ALA A 103 -33.51 10.83 25.47
C ALA A 103 -32.22 10.06 25.84
N LYS A 104 -31.22 9.96 24.97
CA LYS A 104 -29.92 9.37 25.32
C LYS A 104 -28.78 10.29 24.92
N CYS A 105 -27.87 10.51 25.87
CA CYS A 105 -26.51 11.01 25.69
C CYS A 105 -26.21 12.50 25.92
N LEU A 106 -27.01 13.23 26.72
CA LEU A 106 -26.55 14.50 27.32
C LEU A 106 -26.64 14.39 28.85
N GLN A 107 -25.49 14.45 29.55
CA GLN A 107 -25.49 14.66 30.99
C GLN A 107 -25.66 16.17 31.23
N GLY A 108 -26.81 16.55 31.79
CA GLY A 108 -27.04 17.92 32.21
C GLY A 108 -26.37 18.16 33.55
N ASP A 109 -25.45 19.12 33.61
CA ASP A 109 -25.06 19.73 34.88
C ASP A 109 -26.24 20.55 35.43
N LYS A 110 -26.26 20.79 36.75
CA LYS A 110 -27.33 21.52 37.48
C LYS A 110 -27.63 22.94 36.96
N ASN A 111 -26.89 23.44 35.97
CA ASN A 111 -27.03 24.75 35.33
C ASN A 111 -27.50 24.70 33.86
N GLY A 112 -27.96 23.54 33.34
CA GLY A 112 -28.52 23.45 31.98
C GLY A 112 -27.49 23.45 30.84
N ASN A 113 -26.19 23.38 31.14
CA ASN A 113 -25.15 23.17 30.14
C ASN A 113 -25.06 21.69 29.78
N THR A 114 -25.35 21.36 28.52
CA THR A 114 -25.17 20.03 27.93
C THR A 114 -23.71 19.85 27.53
N ARG A 115 -22.91 19.19 28.37
CA ARG A 115 -21.53 18.83 28.02
C ARG A 115 -21.52 17.53 27.20
N PRO A 116 -20.73 17.45 26.12
CA PRO A 116 -20.58 16.19 25.40
C PRO A 116 -19.98 15.13 26.32
N ARG A 117 -20.42 13.89 26.16
CA ARG A 117 -19.98 12.77 27.01
C ARG A 117 -18.53 12.38 26.68
N GLN A 118 -17.65 12.34 27.67
CA GLN A 118 -16.31 11.75 27.52
C GLN A 118 -16.40 10.23 27.25
N PRO A 119 -15.46 9.63 26.51
CA PRO A 119 -15.45 8.20 26.23
C PRO A 119 -15.27 7.43 27.54
N GLY A 120 -16.27 6.62 27.87
CA GLY A 120 -16.28 5.74 29.04
C GLY A 120 -15.81 4.33 28.71
N ALA A 121 -15.74 3.45 29.72
CA ALA A 121 -15.35 2.05 29.56
C ALA A 121 -16.29 1.21 28.63
N LYS A 122 -17.42 1.78 28.20
CA LYS A 122 -18.31 1.19 27.19
C LYS A 122 -18.01 1.69 25.77
N ASP A 123 -17.36 2.84 25.62
CA ASP A 123 -16.96 3.40 24.33
C ASP A 123 -15.59 2.89 23.90
N THR A 124 -14.84 2.26 24.81
CA THR A 124 -13.62 1.49 24.53
C THR A 124 -13.91 0.15 23.82
N HIS A 125 -15.05 0.07 23.11
CA HIS A 125 -15.37 -1.08 22.27
C HIS A 125 -14.33 -1.17 21.14
N ALA A 126 -13.80 -2.37 20.97
CA ALA A 126 -12.86 -2.68 19.92
C ALA A 126 -13.45 -2.26 18.57
N TYR A 127 -12.80 -1.33 17.88
CA TYR A 127 -12.82 -1.30 16.44
C TYR A 127 -11.94 -2.48 15.99
N PRO A 128 -12.50 -3.68 15.72
CA PRO A 128 -11.67 -4.82 15.35
C PRO A 128 -10.97 -4.48 14.04
N TRP A 129 -9.64 -4.46 14.09
CA TRP A 129 -8.85 -4.18 12.90
C TRP A 129 -8.70 -5.45 12.07
N ASP A 130 -9.57 -5.62 11.08
CA ASP A 130 -9.53 -6.73 10.12
C ASP A 130 -8.83 -6.38 8.80
N ARG A 131 -8.30 -5.15 8.70
CA ARG A 131 -7.61 -4.59 7.52
C ARG A 131 -8.49 -4.40 6.27
N SER A 132 -9.81 -4.56 6.40
CA SER A 132 -10.75 -4.46 5.27
C SER A 132 -11.03 -3.00 4.86
N SER A 133 -11.20 -2.11 5.83
CA SER A 133 -11.60 -0.71 5.61
C SER A 133 -10.65 0.23 6.32
N LEU A 134 -10.23 1.33 5.68
CA LEU A 134 -9.44 2.38 6.36
C LEU A 134 -10.30 3.22 7.33
N LYS A 135 -11.61 2.99 7.35
CA LYS A 135 -12.61 3.79 8.06
C LYS A 135 -13.18 3.03 9.23
N SER A 136 -13.50 3.77 10.29
CA SER A 136 -14.14 3.28 11.51
C SER A 136 -15.62 2.89 11.31
N MET A 137 -16.22 3.29 10.18
CA MET A 137 -17.54 2.86 9.73
C MET A 137 -17.56 2.70 8.20
N SER A 138 -18.53 1.97 7.67
CA SER A 138 -18.69 1.78 6.22
C SER A 138 -19.14 3.06 5.55
N LEU A 139 -18.42 3.50 4.52
CA LEU A 139 -18.71 4.70 3.74
C LEU A 139 -18.71 4.34 2.24
N ASP A 140 -19.71 4.82 1.49
CA ASP A 140 -19.67 4.85 0.02
C ASP A 140 -19.51 6.31 -0.41
N LEU A 141 -18.28 6.70 -0.75
CA LEU A 141 -17.94 8.08 -1.08
C LEU A 141 -18.74 8.63 -2.27
N ARG A 142 -19.23 7.76 -3.17
CA ARG A 142 -20.06 8.16 -4.32
C ARG A 142 -21.39 8.78 -3.89
N GLN A 143 -21.88 8.42 -2.70
CA GLN A 143 -23.12 8.99 -2.15
C GLN A 143 -22.91 10.44 -1.69
N PHE A 144 -21.67 10.83 -1.38
CA PHE A 144 -21.33 12.18 -0.92
C PHE A 144 -20.93 13.13 -2.05
N GLU A 145 -20.72 12.68 -3.30
CA GLU A 145 -20.22 13.54 -4.39
C GLU A 145 -21.00 14.85 -4.58
N LYS A 146 -22.34 14.78 -4.53
CA LYS A 146 -23.20 15.97 -4.63
C LYS A 146 -23.07 16.89 -3.43
N LEU A 147 -23.05 16.30 -2.23
CA LEU A 147 -22.93 17.02 -0.97
C LEU A 147 -21.56 17.69 -0.85
N ASP A 148 -20.50 17.00 -1.24
CA ASP A 148 -19.12 17.50 -1.23
C ASP A 148 -18.95 18.66 -2.23
N THR A 149 -19.56 18.54 -3.42
CA THR A 149 -19.58 19.61 -4.43
C THR A 149 -20.37 20.83 -3.94
N TYR A 150 -21.50 20.60 -3.27
CA TYR A 150 -22.28 21.67 -2.66
C TYR A 150 -21.46 22.38 -1.57
N ALA A 151 -20.90 21.62 -0.63
CA ALA A 151 -20.08 22.13 0.48
C ALA A 151 -18.90 22.98 -0.02
N SER A 152 -18.20 22.55 -1.07
CA SER A 152 -17.04 23.29 -1.59
C SER A 152 -17.41 24.62 -2.27
N GLN A 153 -18.70 24.87 -2.54
CA GLN A 153 -19.19 26.10 -3.19
C GLN A 153 -19.91 27.07 -2.25
N VAL A 154 -20.23 26.66 -1.02
CA VAL A 154 -20.95 27.51 -0.06
C VAL A 154 -20.04 28.66 0.41
N ALA A 155 -20.43 29.89 0.08
CA ALA A 155 -19.74 31.10 0.51
C ALA A 155 -20.23 31.61 1.88
N VAL A 156 -19.31 32.22 2.65
CA VAL A 156 -19.65 32.85 3.94
C VAL A 156 -20.35 34.18 3.69
N LYS A 157 -21.59 34.35 4.20
CA LYS A 157 -22.38 35.58 4.04
C LYS A 157 -22.30 36.54 5.22
N SER A 158 -22.46 36.05 6.45
CA SER A 158 -22.62 36.91 7.64
C SER A 158 -21.85 36.38 8.86
N GLY A 159 -21.99 35.09 9.19
CA GLY A 159 -21.47 34.49 10.41
C GLY A 159 -21.59 32.96 10.44
N LEU A 160 -21.02 32.37 11.50
CA LEU A 160 -20.86 30.91 11.61
C LEU A 160 -22.20 30.16 11.64
N ASP A 161 -23.20 30.68 12.36
CA ASP A 161 -24.50 30.03 12.48
C ASP A 161 -25.25 29.98 11.14
N GLU A 162 -25.22 31.08 10.36
CA GLU A 162 -25.80 31.11 9.02
C GLU A 162 -25.03 30.22 8.05
N LEU A 163 -23.70 30.20 8.12
CA LEU A 163 -22.88 29.28 7.30
C LEU A 163 -23.25 27.83 7.58
N VAL A 164 -23.37 27.43 8.85
CA VAL A 164 -23.78 26.08 9.21
C VAL A 164 -25.21 25.83 8.72
N SER A 165 -26.14 26.77 8.91
CA SER A 165 -27.50 26.62 8.39
C SER A 165 -27.56 26.44 6.87
N ASP A 166 -26.72 27.15 6.12
CA ASP A 166 -26.61 26.99 4.66
C ASP A 166 -26.06 25.59 4.34
N LEU A 167 -24.93 25.19 4.93
CA LEU A 167 -24.34 23.86 4.70
C LEU A 167 -25.32 22.70 4.99
N LEU A 168 -26.19 22.84 5.98
CA LEU A 168 -27.12 21.79 6.38
C LEU A 168 -28.35 21.65 5.46
N GLN A 169 -28.55 22.52 4.47
CA GLN A 169 -29.70 22.44 3.56
C GLN A 169 -29.78 21.11 2.81
N GLU A 170 -28.63 20.59 2.38
CA GLU A 170 -28.50 19.33 1.64
C GLU A 170 -28.08 18.14 2.53
N ALA A 171 -27.97 18.33 3.85
CA ALA A 171 -27.52 17.30 4.79
C ALA A 171 -28.66 16.80 5.68
N HIS A 172 -29.04 15.53 5.54
CA HIS A 172 -30.24 14.97 6.17
C HIS A 172 -29.91 14.02 7.34
N THR A 173 -28.71 13.46 7.39
CA THR A 173 -28.23 12.56 8.45
C THR A 173 -27.06 13.17 9.22
N ASP A 174 -26.82 12.76 10.47
CA ASP A 174 -25.67 13.27 11.25
C ASP A 174 -24.33 13.01 10.55
N LEU A 175 -24.20 11.90 9.80
CA LEU A 175 -23.02 11.63 8.97
C LEU A 175 -22.85 12.65 7.85
N GLU A 176 -23.92 12.98 7.12
CA GLU A 176 -23.91 14.02 6.09
C GLU A 176 -23.61 15.40 6.68
N ARG A 177 -24.14 15.72 7.88
CA ARG A 177 -23.86 16.98 8.58
C ARG A 177 -22.38 17.11 8.93
N VAL A 178 -21.79 16.04 9.45
CA VAL A 178 -20.34 15.99 9.74
C VAL A 178 -19.53 16.10 8.44
N ARG A 179 -19.94 15.39 7.38
CA ARG A 179 -19.27 15.39 6.07
C ARG A 179 -19.26 16.78 5.44
N VAL A 180 -20.41 17.44 5.36
CA VAL A 180 -20.54 18.74 4.70
C VAL A 180 -19.72 19.83 5.42
N ILE A 181 -19.69 19.79 6.76
CA ILE A 181 -18.87 20.69 7.57
C ILE A 181 -17.38 20.41 7.36
N TRP A 182 -16.97 19.13 7.41
CA TRP A 182 -15.57 18.74 7.22
C TRP A 182 -15.05 19.15 5.84
N ILE A 183 -15.83 18.88 4.78
CA ILE A 183 -15.48 19.24 3.40
C ILE A 183 -15.36 20.76 3.23
N TRP A 184 -16.32 21.52 3.77
CA TRP A 184 -16.27 22.97 3.70
C TRP A 184 -14.98 23.50 4.31
N ILE A 185 -14.63 23.04 5.51
CA ILE A 185 -13.38 23.44 6.18
C ILE A 185 -12.15 23.06 5.32
N CYS A 186 -12.10 21.83 4.80
CA CYS A 186 -10.96 21.33 4.03
C CYS A 186 -10.69 22.10 2.74
N HIS A 187 -11.69 22.80 2.18
CA HIS A 187 -11.57 23.54 0.93
C HIS A 187 -11.45 25.06 1.11
N HIS A 188 -11.77 25.59 2.29
CA HIS A 188 -11.88 27.04 2.50
C HIS A 188 -10.95 27.60 3.56
N ILE A 189 -10.40 26.76 4.45
CA ILE A 189 -9.49 27.21 5.50
C ILE A 189 -8.09 26.76 5.15
N GLU A 190 -7.14 27.70 5.16
CA GLU A 190 -5.71 27.47 4.97
C GLU A 190 -5.01 27.27 6.32
N TYR A 191 -3.94 26.47 6.33
CA TYR A 191 -3.09 26.35 7.52
C TYR A 191 -2.16 27.55 7.66
N ASP A 192 -2.25 28.22 8.81
CA ASP A 192 -1.42 29.37 9.16
C ASP A 192 -0.12 28.91 9.83
N VAL A 193 0.92 28.75 9.01
CA VAL A 193 2.24 28.25 9.45
C VAL A 193 2.93 29.27 10.36
N GLU A 194 2.74 30.58 10.13
CA GLU A 194 3.35 31.63 10.94
C GLU A 194 2.75 31.63 12.35
N ALA A 195 1.41 31.62 12.44
CA ALA A 195 0.72 31.59 13.72
C ALA A 195 0.93 30.26 14.48
N ALA A 196 1.21 29.15 13.80
CA ALA A 196 1.59 27.89 14.43
C ALA A 196 3.00 27.92 15.06
N GLN A 197 3.89 28.80 14.58
CA GLN A 197 5.25 28.97 15.13
C GLN A 197 5.31 29.98 16.29
N GLU A 198 4.26 30.78 16.47
CA GLU A 198 4.17 31.70 17.60
C GLU A 198 4.00 30.92 18.92
N LYS A 199 4.80 31.28 19.93
CA LYS A 199 4.77 30.64 21.25
C LYS A 199 3.51 30.97 22.04
N ASP A 200 2.84 32.07 21.70
CA ASP A 200 1.63 32.51 22.37
C ASP A 200 0.46 31.97 21.53
N ARG A 201 -0.11 30.83 21.93
CA ARG A 201 -1.25 30.23 21.24
C ARG A 201 -2.46 31.15 21.37
N GLN A 202 -2.59 32.13 20.48
CA GLN A 202 -3.80 32.94 20.43
C GLN A 202 -4.97 32.03 20.09
N ALA A 203 -5.99 32.03 20.96
CA ALA A 203 -7.23 31.34 20.68
C ALA A 203 -7.89 31.97 19.45
N PHE A 204 -7.83 31.27 18.31
CA PHE A 204 -8.48 31.73 17.09
C PHE A 204 -10.00 31.82 17.32
N LYS A 205 -10.54 33.03 17.29
CA LYS A 205 -12.00 33.20 17.34
C LYS A 205 -12.57 32.78 15.99
N PRO A 206 -13.68 32.02 15.94
CA PRO A 206 -14.30 31.60 14.69
C PRO A 206 -14.60 32.75 13.72
N THR A 207 -14.94 33.94 14.24
CA THR A 207 -15.15 35.15 13.43
C THR A 207 -13.88 35.60 12.71
N ASP A 208 -12.72 35.46 13.35
CA ASP A 208 -11.44 35.81 12.75
C ASP A 208 -11.05 34.76 11.70
N ILE A 209 -11.23 33.46 12.00
CA ILE A 209 -10.98 32.37 11.04
C ILE A 209 -11.84 32.51 9.78
N LEU A 210 -13.14 32.79 9.92
CA LEU A 210 -14.01 32.97 8.76
C LEU A 210 -13.63 34.20 7.90
N ARG A 211 -13.07 35.24 8.53
CA ARG A 211 -12.62 36.45 7.83
C ARG A 211 -11.27 36.25 7.14
N THR A 212 -10.30 35.64 7.81
CA THR A 212 -8.94 35.44 7.29
C THR A 212 -8.81 34.18 6.44
N GLN A 213 -9.75 33.24 6.59
CA GLN A 213 -9.69 31.89 6.03
C GLN A 213 -8.41 31.15 6.41
N LYS A 214 -7.85 31.45 7.59
CA LYS A 214 -6.54 30.95 8.05
C LYS A 214 -6.56 30.58 9.52
N THR A 215 -5.99 29.44 9.86
CA THR A 215 -5.83 29.01 11.26
C THR A 215 -4.81 27.89 11.45
N ASN A 216 -4.44 27.59 12.70
CA ASN A 216 -3.60 26.44 13.07
C ASN A 216 -4.46 25.22 13.51
N CYS A 217 -3.83 24.13 13.94
CA CYS A 217 -4.53 22.89 14.32
C CYS A 217 -5.59 23.09 15.41
N ASP A 218 -5.29 23.87 16.46
CA ASP A 218 -6.24 24.20 17.53
C ASP A 218 -7.49 24.93 16.98
N GLY A 219 -7.29 25.87 16.05
CA GLY A 219 -8.39 26.61 15.45
C GLY A 219 -9.21 25.80 14.43
N TYR A 220 -8.58 24.88 13.68
CA TYR A 220 -9.29 23.89 12.87
C TYR A 220 -10.21 23.01 13.73
N ALA A 221 -9.64 22.41 14.78
CA ALA A 221 -10.36 21.51 15.66
C ALA A 221 -11.49 22.23 16.40
N GLY A 222 -11.24 23.47 16.87
CA GLY A 222 -12.22 24.30 17.54
C GLY A 222 -13.34 24.80 16.60
N LEU A 223 -13.02 25.19 15.37
CA LEU A 223 -14.01 25.58 14.37
C LEU A 223 -14.93 24.41 14.02
N PHE A 224 -14.36 23.24 13.75
CA PHE A 224 -15.09 22.02 13.43
C PHE A 224 -16.01 21.60 14.59
N GLU A 225 -15.51 21.61 15.83
CA GLU A 225 -16.32 21.30 17.01
C GLU A 225 -17.50 22.26 17.16
N LYS A 226 -17.28 23.57 16.95
CA LYS A 226 -18.33 24.58 17.07
C LYS A 226 -19.38 24.44 15.96
N MET A 227 -18.97 24.17 14.73
CA MET A 227 -19.90 23.92 13.61
C MET A 227 -20.74 22.66 13.85
N CYS A 228 -20.12 21.57 14.31
CA CYS A 228 -20.83 20.34 14.69
C CYS A 228 -21.86 20.59 15.80
N ARG A 229 -21.50 21.40 16.80
CA ARG A 229 -22.41 21.77 17.90
C ARG A 229 -23.63 22.54 17.40
N ILE A 230 -23.45 23.49 16.48
CA ILE A 230 -24.56 24.22 15.85
C ILE A 230 -25.44 23.25 15.04
N ALA A 231 -24.83 22.28 14.36
CA ALA A 231 -25.52 21.23 13.62
C ALA A 231 -26.19 20.15 14.51
N GLY A 232 -26.06 20.25 15.85
CA GLY A 232 -26.63 19.29 16.79
C GLY A 232 -25.87 17.96 16.91
N VAL A 233 -24.65 17.88 16.37
CA VAL A 233 -23.79 16.69 16.43
C VAL A 233 -22.80 16.81 17.58
N GLN A 234 -22.62 15.75 18.38
CA GLN A 234 -21.60 15.77 19.44
C GLN A 234 -20.20 15.65 18.83
N CYS A 235 -19.35 16.60 19.17
CA CYS A 235 -17.96 16.67 18.76
C CYS A 235 -17.11 17.10 19.95
N MET A 236 -15.89 16.58 20.03
CA MET A 236 -14.90 16.91 21.05
C MET A 236 -13.56 17.19 20.39
N THR A 237 -12.91 18.28 20.78
CA THR A 237 -11.49 18.49 20.49
C THR A 237 -10.63 17.57 21.34
N VAL A 238 -9.63 16.94 20.71
CA VAL A 238 -8.70 15.98 21.32
C VAL A 238 -7.28 16.51 21.11
N PRO A 239 -6.60 16.99 22.16
CA PRO A 239 -5.20 17.39 22.08
C PRO A 239 -4.26 16.17 22.19
N GLY A 240 -3.07 16.28 21.62
CA GLY A 240 -2.07 15.21 21.72
C GLY A 240 -0.76 15.47 20.98
N TYR A 241 0.06 14.43 20.89
CA TYR A 241 1.27 14.42 20.08
C TYR A 241 1.00 13.91 18.68
N SER A 242 1.75 14.38 17.70
CA SER A 242 1.65 13.93 16.32
C SER A 242 3.00 13.60 15.70
N LYS A 243 3.04 12.65 14.77
CA LYS A 243 4.23 12.43 13.90
C LYS A 243 4.14 13.31 12.64
N GLY A 244 3.81 14.58 12.84
CA GLY A 244 3.50 15.53 11.77
C GLY A 244 4.67 16.39 11.31
N PHE A 245 4.35 17.64 10.98
CA PHE A 245 5.32 18.66 10.62
C PHE A 245 6.37 18.84 11.73
N GLY A 246 7.66 18.71 11.38
CA GLY A 246 8.77 18.84 12.33
C GLY A 246 9.17 17.55 13.05
N TYR A 247 8.39 16.46 12.94
CA TYR A 247 8.76 15.16 13.51
C TYR A 247 10.00 14.58 12.82
N GLN A 248 10.96 14.10 13.62
CA GLN A 248 12.10 13.35 13.14
C GLN A 248 11.95 11.86 13.44
N THR A 249 12.25 11.01 12.46
CA THR A 249 12.15 9.54 12.57
C THR A 249 12.91 9.02 13.80
N GLY A 250 12.17 8.50 14.78
CA GLY A 250 12.70 7.97 16.05
C GLY A 250 12.80 8.97 17.20
N GLN A 251 12.23 10.17 17.05
CA GLN A 251 12.09 11.17 18.12
C GLN A 251 11.14 10.69 19.23
N SER A 252 11.46 11.06 20.47
CA SER A 252 10.56 10.92 21.64
C SER A 252 9.79 12.21 21.90
N PHE A 253 8.62 12.10 22.53
CA PHE A 253 7.72 13.21 22.82
C PHE A 253 7.76 13.56 24.31
N SER A 254 7.78 14.86 24.60
CA SER A 254 7.73 15.39 25.97
C SER A 254 7.27 16.85 25.96
N GLY A 255 6.66 17.31 27.04
CA GLY A 255 6.23 18.70 27.16
C GLY A 255 4.84 18.93 26.56
N GLU A 256 4.62 20.11 25.98
CA GLU A 256 3.32 20.50 25.43
C GLU A 256 2.92 19.66 24.21
N PHE A 257 1.61 19.46 24.06
CA PHE A 257 1.02 18.81 22.89
C PHE A 257 1.17 19.67 21.65
N ASP A 258 1.60 19.06 20.55
CA ASP A 258 1.92 19.73 19.29
C ASP A 258 0.79 19.68 18.25
N HIS A 259 -0.30 18.98 18.56
CA HIS A 259 -1.43 18.85 17.64
C HIS A 259 -2.78 18.71 18.35
N ALA A 260 -3.84 19.01 17.61
CA ALA A 260 -5.22 18.88 18.05
C ALA A 260 -6.12 18.44 16.88
N TRP A 261 -7.02 17.50 17.15
CA TRP A 261 -7.98 16.96 16.18
C TRP A 261 -9.36 16.78 16.84
N ASN A 262 -10.29 16.10 16.18
CA ASN A 262 -11.65 15.91 16.70
C ASN A 262 -12.04 14.43 16.84
N ALA A 263 -12.95 14.18 17.77
CA ALA A 263 -13.77 12.98 17.82
C ALA A 263 -15.24 13.37 17.69
N VAL A 264 -15.99 12.71 16.80
CA VAL A 264 -17.43 12.93 16.56
C VAL A 264 -18.23 11.71 16.97
N TYR A 265 -19.42 11.91 17.54
CA TYR A 265 -20.30 10.81 17.95
C TYR A 265 -21.34 10.54 16.87
N LEU A 266 -21.21 9.41 16.18
CA LEU A 266 -22.09 8.98 15.10
C LEU A 266 -22.55 7.54 15.39
N GLU A 267 -23.82 7.23 15.10
CA GLU A 267 -24.38 5.87 15.23
C GLU A 267 -24.07 5.16 16.56
N GLY A 268 -24.02 5.92 17.66
CA GLY A 268 -23.76 5.40 18.99
C GLY A 268 -22.29 5.14 19.34
N ARG A 269 -21.33 5.61 18.54
CA ARG A 269 -19.88 5.44 18.76
C ARG A 269 -19.09 6.72 18.44
N TRP A 270 -17.89 6.83 19.01
CA TRP A 270 -16.96 7.92 18.73
C TRP A 270 -16.07 7.58 17.53
N HIS A 271 -15.89 8.52 16.61
CA HIS A 271 -15.08 8.38 15.39
C HIS A 271 -14.07 9.52 15.30
N LEU A 272 -12.86 9.24 14.82
CA LEU A 272 -11.75 10.21 14.78
C LEU A 272 -11.74 10.95 13.44
N VAL A 273 -11.55 12.27 13.50
CA VAL A 273 -11.50 13.16 12.34
C VAL A 273 -10.38 14.19 12.54
N ASP A 274 -9.57 14.41 11.51
CA ASP A 274 -8.64 15.54 11.47
C ASP A 274 -8.94 16.42 10.25
N SER A 275 -9.39 17.64 10.53
CA SER A 275 -9.64 18.65 9.48
C SER A 275 -8.36 19.33 9.01
N THR A 276 -7.35 19.47 9.87
CA THR A 276 -6.07 20.09 9.54
C THR A 276 -5.30 19.29 8.49
N TRP A 277 -5.10 18.00 8.73
CA TRP A 277 -4.41 17.14 7.78
C TRP A 277 -5.33 16.66 6.63
N GLY A 278 -6.64 16.80 6.80
CA GLY A 278 -7.63 16.66 5.74
C GLY A 278 -7.56 17.76 4.68
N SER A 279 -7.24 19.01 5.07
CA SER A 279 -7.21 20.17 4.16
C SER A 279 -6.01 20.16 3.20
N GLY A 280 -4.84 19.72 3.64
CA GLY A 280 -3.63 19.87 2.84
C GLY A 280 -2.33 19.56 3.57
N LEU A 281 -1.23 20.00 2.93
CA LEU A 281 0.13 19.76 3.42
C LEU A 281 0.91 21.07 3.53
N VAL A 282 1.84 21.08 4.48
CA VAL A 282 2.85 22.13 4.62
C VAL A 282 4.18 21.61 4.10
N ASP A 283 4.78 22.35 3.17
CA ASP A 283 6.12 22.05 2.69
C ASP A 283 7.16 22.42 3.76
N SER A 284 7.96 21.44 4.19
CA SER A 284 8.95 21.62 5.25
C SER A 284 10.11 22.56 4.92
N THR A 285 10.34 22.84 3.63
CA THR A 285 11.45 23.68 3.16
C THR A 285 11.01 25.12 2.99
N THR A 286 9.83 25.34 2.41
CA THR A 286 9.29 26.66 2.09
C THR A 286 8.33 27.17 3.16
N SER A 287 7.91 26.33 4.10
CA SER A 287 6.88 26.65 5.11
C SER A 287 5.57 27.13 4.47
N LYS A 288 5.26 26.65 3.26
CA LYS A 288 4.07 27.03 2.51
C LYS A 288 3.00 25.94 2.61
N PHE A 289 1.80 26.33 2.97
CA PHE A 289 0.61 25.47 2.89
C PHE A 289 0.13 25.33 1.44
N THR A 290 -0.27 24.13 1.07
CA THR A 290 -0.96 23.83 -0.20
C THR A 290 -2.18 22.99 0.10
N PHE A 291 -3.34 23.43 -0.40
CA PHE A 291 -4.54 22.61 -0.39
C PHE A 291 -4.28 21.30 -1.13
N LEU A 292 -4.40 20.20 -0.40
CA LEU A 292 -4.33 18.84 -0.94
C LEU A 292 -5.26 17.99 -0.10
N TYR A 293 -6.51 17.98 -0.53
CA TYR A 293 -7.56 17.22 0.12
C TYR A 293 -7.15 15.76 0.36
N ASN A 294 -7.26 15.31 1.61
CA ASN A 294 -6.86 13.98 2.02
C ASN A 294 -8.00 13.27 2.77
N GLU A 295 -8.76 12.49 2.01
CA GLU A 295 -9.87 11.68 2.52
C GLU A 295 -9.44 10.78 3.69
N PHE A 296 -8.18 10.34 3.78
CA PHE A 296 -7.70 9.43 4.84
C PHE A 296 -8.15 9.87 6.23
N TYR A 297 -8.08 11.17 6.53
CA TYR A 297 -8.34 11.77 7.85
C TYR A 297 -9.82 11.99 8.22
N PHE A 298 -10.75 11.60 7.35
CA PHE A 298 -12.18 11.58 7.68
C PHE A 298 -12.61 10.21 8.24
N LEU A 299 -13.03 10.14 9.50
CA LEU A 299 -13.53 8.92 10.16
C LEU A 299 -12.55 7.74 10.10
N THR A 300 -11.24 8.01 10.15
CA THR A 300 -10.17 7.02 10.08
C THR A 300 -10.32 5.95 11.15
N HIS A 301 -10.00 4.71 10.80
CA HIS A 301 -10.00 3.62 11.77
C HIS A 301 -8.96 3.87 12.88
N PRO A 302 -9.29 3.73 14.18
CA PRO A 302 -8.37 4.10 15.26
C PRO A 302 -7.03 3.34 15.27
N ALA A 303 -7.02 2.09 14.77
CA ALA A 303 -5.80 1.30 14.61
C ALA A 303 -4.80 1.89 13.59
N LEU A 304 -5.27 2.77 12.69
CA LEU A 304 -4.42 3.51 11.75
C LEU A 304 -4.12 4.91 12.27
N PHE A 305 -5.14 5.57 12.82
CA PHE A 305 -5.02 6.95 13.32
C PHE A 305 -4.03 7.07 14.49
N ILE A 306 -3.88 6.03 15.32
CA ILE A 306 -2.90 6.01 16.43
C ILE A 306 -1.44 6.03 15.95
N GLU A 307 -1.17 5.77 14.68
CA GLU A 307 0.20 5.68 14.18
C GLU A 307 0.85 7.06 13.99
N ASP A 308 0.02 8.08 13.78
CA ASP A 308 0.42 9.47 13.61
C ASP A 308 -0.23 10.44 14.61
N HIS A 309 -1.24 10.01 15.40
CA HIS A 309 -1.88 10.79 16.47
C HIS A 309 -1.92 10.07 17.81
N PHE A 310 -1.25 10.62 18.83
CA PHE A 310 -1.25 10.09 20.19
C PHE A 310 -1.96 11.05 21.17
N PRO A 311 -3.18 10.74 21.64
CA PRO A 311 -3.95 11.65 22.48
C PRO A 311 -3.38 11.79 23.89
N ASP A 312 -3.61 12.95 24.51
CA ASP A 312 -3.33 13.24 25.91
C ASP A 312 -4.00 12.24 26.88
N ASN A 313 -5.23 11.87 26.56
CA ASN A 313 -6.05 10.92 27.28
C ASN A 313 -6.18 9.64 26.46
N LYS A 314 -5.62 8.55 27.00
CA LYS A 314 -5.63 7.21 26.40
C LYS A 314 -7.01 6.70 25.96
N ASN A 315 -8.11 7.19 26.54
CA ASN A 315 -9.45 6.76 26.13
C ASN A 315 -9.82 7.25 24.73
N TRP A 316 -9.22 8.36 24.26
CA TRP A 316 -9.42 8.88 22.90
C TRP A 316 -8.66 8.09 21.83
N GLN A 317 -7.81 7.13 22.22
CA GLN A 317 -7.24 6.20 21.26
C GLN A 317 -8.32 5.28 20.67
N LEU A 318 -9.42 5.04 21.40
CA LEU A 318 -10.48 4.11 20.99
C LEU A 318 -9.97 2.69 20.66
N LEU A 319 -8.85 2.31 21.31
CA LEU A 319 -8.17 1.02 21.13
C LEU A 319 -8.24 0.15 22.38
N LYS A 320 -8.16 -1.17 22.16
CA LYS A 320 -8.09 -2.17 23.21
C LYS A 320 -7.12 -3.30 22.85
N PRO A 321 -5.99 -3.47 23.57
CA PRO A 321 -5.48 -2.55 24.60
C PRO A 321 -5.06 -1.19 24.02
N PRO A 322 -5.05 -0.11 24.82
CA PRO A 322 -4.47 1.15 24.39
C PRO A 322 -2.95 1.02 24.20
N GLN A 323 -2.42 1.76 23.25
CA GLN A 323 -0.99 1.87 22.97
C GLN A 323 -0.32 2.81 23.98
N SER A 324 0.87 2.44 24.46
CA SER A 324 1.69 3.30 25.30
C SER A 324 2.47 4.34 24.48
N LEU A 325 2.86 5.46 25.09
CA LEU A 325 3.67 6.49 24.42
C LEU A 325 4.99 5.92 23.90
N ARG A 326 5.65 5.05 24.69
CA ARG A 326 6.89 4.39 24.27
C ARG A 326 6.71 3.53 23.02
N GLN A 327 5.59 2.80 22.93
CA GLN A 327 5.26 2.05 21.71
C GLN A 327 5.04 3.01 20.55
N PHE A 328 4.24 4.07 20.72
CA PHE A 328 4.03 5.09 19.70
C PHE A 328 5.34 5.68 19.16
N GLU A 329 6.28 6.04 20.03
CA GLU A 329 7.61 6.55 19.66
C GLU A 329 8.43 5.54 18.86
N SER A 330 8.37 4.26 19.24
CA SER A 330 9.17 3.20 18.61
C SER A 330 8.58 2.68 17.29
N ASN A 331 7.25 2.71 17.17
CA ASN A 331 6.52 2.17 16.04
C ASN A 331 6.84 2.96 14.77
N MET A 332 6.82 2.25 13.65
CA MET A 332 6.88 2.82 12.32
C MET A 332 5.86 3.93 12.17
N TYR A 333 6.26 5.00 11.48
CA TYR A 333 5.33 6.01 11.05
C TYR A 333 4.85 5.67 9.63
N HIS A 334 3.63 5.14 9.53
CA HIS A 334 2.95 5.03 8.23
C HIS A 334 2.23 6.35 7.96
N LYS A 335 2.69 7.07 6.93
CA LYS A 335 2.03 8.30 6.46
C LYS A 335 0.65 7.96 5.89
N SER A 336 -0.28 8.90 5.81
CA SER A 336 -1.56 8.69 5.10
C SER A 336 -1.36 8.16 3.67
N GLU A 337 -0.32 8.62 2.98
CA GLU A 337 0.05 8.10 1.65
C GLU A 337 0.40 6.61 1.62
N PHE A 338 0.88 6.03 2.72
CA PHE A 338 1.08 4.57 2.82
C PHE A 338 -0.25 3.85 2.56
N TYR A 339 -1.31 4.28 3.24
CA TYR A 339 -2.65 3.71 3.11
C TYR A 339 -3.34 4.09 1.80
N ASN A 340 -3.23 5.35 1.38
CA ASN A 340 -3.81 5.83 0.12
C ASN A 340 -3.24 5.09 -1.10
N LYS A 341 -1.97 4.67 -1.04
CA LYS A 341 -1.33 3.85 -2.08
C LYS A 341 -1.63 2.36 -1.96
N GLY A 342 -2.45 1.94 -0.99
CA GLY A 342 -2.92 0.56 -0.83
C GLY A 342 -1.95 -0.36 -0.10
N MET A 343 -1.00 0.20 0.66
CA MET A 343 -0.11 -0.60 1.50
C MET A 343 -0.85 -1.09 2.74
N LEU A 344 -0.48 -2.27 3.22
CA LEU A 344 -1.17 -2.98 4.31
C LEU A 344 -0.31 -3.10 5.56
N SER A 345 0.98 -3.39 5.38
CA SER A 345 1.93 -3.60 6.46
C SER A 345 3.36 -3.38 5.97
N ALA A 346 4.27 -3.11 6.91
CA ALA A 346 5.69 -3.01 6.63
C ALA A 346 6.51 -3.66 7.74
N HIS A 347 7.57 -4.37 7.35
CA HIS A 347 8.53 -4.93 8.28
C HIS A 347 9.94 -4.44 7.94
N PRO A 348 10.76 -4.06 8.95
CA PRO A 348 10.44 -4.05 10.38
C PRO A 348 9.38 -3.01 10.76
N GLU A 349 8.63 -3.29 11.83
CA GLU A 349 7.57 -2.41 12.36
C GLU A 349 8.12 -1.22 13.18
N THR A 350 9.45 -1.10 13.28
CA THR A 350 10.12 -0.02 14.01
C THR A 350 10.83 0.93 13.07
N SER A 351 10.82 2.22 13.41
CA SER A 351 11.43 3.30 12.61
C SER A 351 12.95 3.22 12.46
N VAL A 352 13.63 2.50 13.37
CA VAL A 352 15.07 2.31 13.38
C VAL A 352 15.42 0.85 13.10
N ILE A 353 16.18 0.59 12.03
CA ILE A 353 16.67 -0.74 11.67
C ILE A 353 18.14 -0.84 12.04
N LYS A 354 18.55 -1.91 12.73
CA LYS A 354 19.97 -2.25 12.89
C LYS A 354 20.35 -3.26 11.82
N THR A 355 21.44 -3.00 11.10
CA THR A 355 21.93 -3.95 10.10
C THR A 355 22.42 -5.24 10.75
N VAL A 356 22.19 -6.37 10.09
CA VAL A 356 22.79 -7.67 10.39
C VAL A 356 23.81 -7.98 9.30
N ASN A 357 25.08 -8.14 9.66
CA ASN A 357 26.18 -8.35 8.69
C ASN A 357 26.21 -7.29 7.57
N GLY A 358 26.02 -6.02 7.92
CA GLY A 358 26.01 -4.91 6.95
C GLY A 358 24.81 -4.84 6.01
N LYS A 359 23.78 -5.66 6.26
CA LYS A 359 22.53 -5.69 5.50
C LYS A 359 21.34 -5.28 6.35
N ALA A 360 20.41 -4.53 5.77
CA ALA A 360 19.06 -4.34 6.27
C ALA A 360 18.04 -4.84 5.24
N THR A 361 16.94 -5.44 5.69
CA THR A 361 15.86 -5.89 4.80
C THR A 361 14.57 -5.23 5.22
N VAL A 362 13.85 -4.68 4.25
CA VAL A 362 12.50 -4.14 4.41
C VAL A 362 11.54 -4.90 3.50
N THR A 363 10.37 -5.23 3.99
CA THR A 363 9.27 -5.79 3.18
C THR A 363 8.03 -4.95 3.39
N ILE A 364 7.29 -4.69 2.32
CA ILE A 364 6.00 -4.02 2.37
C ILE A 364 4.97 -4.92 1.71
N GLU A 365 3.81 -5.06 2.34
CA GLU A 365 2.63 -5.73 1.76
C GLU A 365 1.70 -4.70 1.13
N SER A 366 1.12 -5.01 -0.02
CA SER A 366 0.17 -4.17 -0.74
C SER A 366 -1.05 -4.96 -1.21
N ARG A 367 -2.20 -4.27 -1.30
CA ARG A 367 -3.47 -4.85 -1.77
C ARG A 367 -3.43 -5.28 -3.24
N ALA A 368 -2.57 -4.64 -4.02
CA ALA A 368 -2.42 -4.88 -5.45
C ALA A 368 -0.95 -4.76 -5.86
N PRO A 369 -0.57 -5.35 -7.02
CA PRO A 369 0.76 -5.17 -7.58
C PRO A 369 1.08 -3.68 -7.74
N THR A 370 2.17 -3.24 -7.12
CA THR A 370 2.53 -1.81 -7.02
C THR A 370 3.98 -1.60 -7.38
N LEU A 371 4.28 -0.51 -8.09
CA LEU A 371 5.65 -0.08 -8.34
C LEU A 371 6.19 0.69 -7.14
N PHE A 372 7.45 0.40 -6.80
CA PHE A 372 8.16 0.99 -5.68
C PHE A 372 9.47 1.63 -6.14
N MET A 373 9.92 2.61 -5.37
CA MET A 373 11.22 3.24 -5.51
C MET A 373 11.78 3.49 -4.11
N PHE A 374 13.10 3.54 -3.97
CA PHE A 374 13.73 3.85 -2.69
C PHE A 374 14.87 4.84 -2.89
N MET A 375 15.21 5.55 -1.82
CA MET A 375 16.36 6.44 -1.74
C MET A 375 17.10 6.16 -0.43
N LEU A 376 18.37 5.78 -0.53
CA LEU A 376 19.29 5.71 0.60
C LEU A 376 20.17 6.95 0.59
N ASN A 377 20.06 7.79 1.62
CA ASN A 377 20.74 9.09 1.70
C ASN A 377 20.55 9.96 0.44
N GLY A 378 19.36 9.90 -0.17
CA GLY A 378 19.03 10.67 -1.38
C GLY A 378 19.53 10.08 -2.70
N LYS A 379 20.00 8.83 -2.71
CA LYS A 379 20.39 8.11 -3.94
C LYS A 379 19.72 6.73 -4.04
N GLN A 380 19.37 6.31 -5.25
CA GLN A 380 18.82 4.98 -5.51
C GLN A 380 19.94 3.96 -5.77
N GLU A 381 20.86 3.85 -4.82
CA GLU A 381 22.04 2.99 -4.89
C GLU A 381 22.08 2.06 -3.68
N HIS A 382 22.98 1.07 -3.71
CA HIS A 382 23.25 0.20 -2.56
C HIS A 382 22.03 -0.61 -2.07
N GLY A 383 21.10 -0.93 -2.96
CA GLY A 383 19.93 -1.72 -2.65
C GLY A 383 19.51 -2.66 -3.77
N LEU A 384 18.73 -3.67 -3.40
CA LEU A 384 18.11 -4.64 -4.31
C LEU A 384 16.60 -4.64 -4.03
N LEU A 385 15.85 -3.99 -4.92
CA LEU A 385 14.39 -3.92 -4.86
C LEU A 385 13.80 -5.01 -5.75
N SER A 386 13.11 -5.97 -5.15
CA SER A 386 12.35 -7.01 -5.85
C SER A 386 10.86 -6.81 -5.64
N LEU A 387 10.11 -6.80 -6.75
CA LEU A 387 8.66 -6.61 -6.76
C LEU A 387 7.94 -7.96 -6.62
N ARG A 388 6.83 -7.97 -5.87
CA ARG A 388 5.97 -9.13 -5.64
C ARG A 388 4.52 -8.77 -5.96
N LYS A 389 3.67 -9.77 -6.20
CA LYS A 389 2.24 -9.54 -6.52
C LYS A 389 1.50 -8.87 -5.36
N ASP A 390 1.95 -9.15 -4.15
CA ASP A 390 1.42 -8.70 -2.87
C ASP A 390 2.32 -7.67 -2.18
N GLY A 391 3.27 -7.04 -2.90
CA GLY A 391 4.13 -6.01 -2.31
C GLY A 391 5.55 -5.98 -2.85
N MET A 392 6.53 -5.84 -1.95
CA MET A 392 7.94 -5.77 -2.33
C MET A 392 8.89 -6.25 -1.22
N LYS A 393 10.12 -6.58 -1.62
CA LYS A 393 11.26 -6.79 -0.73
C LYS A 393 12.41 -5.88 -1.17
N LEU A 394 13.00 -5.19 -0.21
CA LEU A 394 14.14 -4.31 -0.40
C LEU A 394 15.29 -4.73 0.53
N ASP A 395 16.39 -5.17 -0.05
CA ASP A 395 17.64 -5.43 0.67
C ASP A 395 18.57 -4.23 0.50
N ILE A 396 19.01 -3.62 1.59
CA ILE A 396 19.88 -2.43 1.63
C ILE A 396 21.24 -2.80 2.22
N TYR A 397 22.31 -2.25 1.63
CA TYR A 397 23.70 -2.47 1.98
C TYR A 397 24.42 -1.14 2.19
N PRO A 398 24.32 -0.52 3.37
CA PRO A 398 24.85 0.82 3.57
C PRO A 398 26.37 0.91 3.27
N PRO A 399 26.83 1.96 2.55
CA PRO A 399 28.22 2.05 2.12
C PRO A 399 29.20 2.46 3.23
N THR A 400 28.71 3.00 4.34
CA THR A 400 29.52 3.47 5.48
C THR A 400 28.93 2.98 6.79
N VAL A 401 29.72 3.02 7.87
CA VAL A 401 29.23 2.81 9.23
C VAL A 401 28.52 4.08 9.70
N GLY A 402 27.44 3.94 10.46
CA GLY A 402 26.67 5.06 11.00
C GLY A 402 25.19 5.01 10.62
N PRO A 403 24.44 6.11 10.89
CA PRO A 403 23.05 6.22 10.51
C PRO A 403 22.89 6.57 9.03
N HIS A 404 21.94 5.91 8.36
CA HIS A 404 21.54 6.18 6.99
C HIS A 404 20.03 6.41 6.93
N LYS A 405 19.61 7.41 6.16
CA LYS A 405 18.21 7.73 5.91
C LYS A 405 17.73 6.90 4.72
N LEU A 406 16.77 6.01 4.95
CA LEU A 406 16.11 5.24 3.89
C LEU A 406 14.69 5.77 3.71
N GLN A 407 14.36 6.19 2.49
CA GLN A 407 13.02 6.62 2.12
C GLN A 407 12.46 5.66 1.07
N ILE A 408 11.21 5.27 1.22
CA ILE A 408 10.53 4.38 0.30
C ILE A 408 9.31 5.10 -0.28
N PHE A 409 9.14 4.96 -1.58
CA PHE A 409 8.09 5.59 -2.36
C PHE A 409 7.27 4.51 -3.05
N ALA A 410 5.96 4.74 -3.17
CA ALA A 410 5.05 3.87 -3.89
C ALA A 410 4.22 4.67 -4.89
N LYS A 411 3.98 4.07 -6.05
CA LYS A 411 3.15 4.65 -7.11
C LYS A 411 1.64 4.40 -6.86
N GLY A 412 1.29 3.22 -6.33
CA GLY A 412 -0.09 2.78 -6.14
C GLY A 412 -0.89 2.84 -7.44
N ASN A 413 -2.15 3.27 -7.36
CA ASN A 413 -3.04 3.48 -8.51
C ASN A 413 -2.87 4.86 -9.18
N SER A 414 -1.89 5.65 -8.76
CA SER A 414 -1.66 7.02 -9.24
C SER A 414 -0.47 7.06 -10.19
N ASP A 415 -0.38 8.09 -11.02
CA ASP A 415 0.80 8.27 -11.89
C ASP A 415 2.04 8.83 -11.17
N VAL A 416 1.90 9.23 -9.91
CA VAL A 416 2.95 9.89 -9.14
C VAL A 416 3.40 9.01 -7.97
N TYR A 417 4.71 8.94 -7.77
CA TYR A 417 5.32 8.34 -6.58
C TYR A 417 5.12 9.24 -5.36
N SER A 418 4.57 8.68 -4.29
CA SER A 418 4.48 9.35 -2.98
C SER A 418 5.42 8.68 -1.99
N SER A 419 6.02 9.46 -1.08
CA SER A 419 6.77 8.90 0.05
C SER A 419 5.82 8.20 1.00
N VAL A 420 6.02 6.90 1.20
CA VAL A 420 5.15 6.06 2.05
C VAL A 420 5.80 5.71 3.38
N LEU A 421 7.13 5.52 3.42
CA LEU A 421 7.87 5.17 4.63
C LEU A 421 9.22 5.89 4.70
N GLU A 422 9.69 6.07 5.93
CA GLU A 422 11.03 6.55 6.23
C GLU A 422 11.63 5.75 7.40
N TYR A 423 12.85 5.23 7.21
CA TYR A 423 13.61 4.48 8.19
C TYR A 423 14.95 5.16 8.47
N THR A 424 15.42 5.02 9.71
CA THR A 424 16.84 5.24 10.07
C THR A 424 17.54 3.89 10.15
N VAL A 425 18.39 3.59 9.17
CA VAL A 425 19.21 2.35 9.13
C VAL A 425 20.53 2.61 9.84
N LYS A 426 20.74 1.98 11.00
CA LYS A 426 21.99 2.02 11.77
C LYS A 426 22.90 0.88 11.30
N CYS A 427 23.92 1.25 10.54
CA CYS A 427 24.96 0.35 10.06
C CYS A 427 26.12 0.30 11.07
N ASN A 428 26.41 -0.89 11.60
CA ASN A 428 27.54 -1.10 12.53
C ASN A 428 28.78 -1.70 11.85
N TYR A 429 28.60 -2.26 10.66
CA TYR A 429 29.62 -2.98 9.90
C TYR A 429 29.27 -2.89 8.42
N VAL A 430 30.24 -2.54 7.57
CA VAL A 430 30.05 -2.50 6.11
C VAL A 430 30.64 -3.78 5.53
N ASP A 431 29.82 -4.53 4.80
CA ASP A 431 30.29 -5.68 4.03
C ASP A 431 30.87 -5.22 2.69
N VAL A 432 32.20 -5.05 2.66
CA VAL A 432 32.95 -4.64 1.46
C VAL A 432 32.79 -5.68 0.33
N GLY A 433 32.56 -6.94 0.67
CA GLY A 433 32.29 -8.01 -0.30
C GLY A 433 30.98 -7.83 -1.04
N VAL A 434 30.07 -6.96 -0.57
CA VAL A 434 28.73 -6.76 -1.14
C VAL A 434 28.64 -5.59 -2.15
N ARG A 435 29.73 -4.88 -2.45
CA ARG A 435 29.75 -3.83 -3.50
C ARG A 435 28.96 -4.24 -4.77
N LEU A 436 27.89 -3.51 -5.04
CA LEU A 436 26.97 -3.76 -6.17
C LEU A 436 27.49 -3.04 -7.43
N PRO A 437 27.26 -3.60 -8.64
CA PRO A 437 27.64 -2.93 -9.88
C PRO A 437 26.98 -1.56 -10.00
N ALA A 438 27.72 -0.55 -10.48
CA ALA A 438 27.21 0.82 -10.68
C ALA A 438 26.03 0.85 -11.66
N GLU A 439 26.08 0.00 -12.68
CA GLU A 439 25.05 -0.17 -13.70
C GLU A 439 23.87 -1.05 -13.25
N LEU A 440 23.77 -1.45 -11.98
CA LEU A 440 22.64 -2.24 -11.50
C LEU A 440 21.39 -1.36 -11.35
N HIS A 441 20.37 -1.63 -12.17
CA HIS A 441 19.11 -0.90 -12.16
C HIS A 441 18.05 -1.62 -11.33
N GLN A 442 17.05 -0.86 -10.89
CA GLN A 442 15.88 -1.36 -10.16
C GLN A 442 14.67 -1.44 -11.11
N PRO A 443 13.78 -2.44 -10.96
CA PRO A 443 13.84 -3.53 -10.00
C PRO A 443 14.84 -4.63 -10.39
N VAL A 444 15.24 -5.43 -9.41
CA VAL A 444 16.14 -6.58 -9.57
C VAL A 444 15.34 -7.87 -9.50
N GLY A 445 15.55 -8.73 -10.49
CA GLY A 445 14.88 -10.03 -10.65
C GLY A 445 13.52 -9.95 -11.37
N PRO A 446 13.00 -11.11 -11.82
CA PRO A 446 11.70 -11.21 -12.45
C PRO A 446 10.57 -10.91 -11.44
N SER A 447 9.44 -10.44 -11.94
CA SER A 447 8.27 -10.06 -11.12
C SER A 447 6.98 -10.03 -11.94
N TRP A 448 5.86 -9.65 -11.31
CA TRP A 448 4.60 -9.38 -12.01
C TRP A 448 4.77 -8.32 -13.11
N PHE A 449 5.72 -7.38 -12.95
CA PHE A 449 5.99 -6.37 -13.96
C PHE A 449 6.67 -6.97 -15.20
N SER A 450 7.57 -7.94 -15.02
CA SER A 450 8.15 -8.65 -16.16
C SER A 450 7.13 -9.55 -16.87
N GLU A 451 6.21 -10.17 -16.12
CA GLU A 451 5.07 -10.91 -16.69
C GLU A 451 4.21 -9.99 -17.58
N GLN A 452 3.88 -8.79 -17.11
CA GLN A 452 3.13 -7.79 -17.89
C GLN A 452 3.88 -7.33 -19.16
N MET A 453 5.22 -7.42 -19.14
CA MET A 453 6.09 -7.09 -20.28
C MET A 453 6.33 -8.29 -21.22
N GLY A 454 5.64 -9.41 -21.01
CA GLY A 454 5.70 -10.60 -21.85
C GLY A 454 6.84 -11.57 -21.53
N ILE A 455 7.47 -11.44 -20.36
CA ILE A 455 8.46 -12.39 -19.85
C ILE A 455 7.82 -13.22 -18.73
N VAL A 456 7.61 -14.51 -18.99
CA VAL A 456 6.91 -15.44 -18.09
C VAL A 456 7.79 -16.62 -17.71
N GLU A 457 7.45 -17.33 -16.62
CA GLU A 457 8.10 -18.59 -16.22
C GLU A 457 9.65 -18.57 -16.24
N PRO A 458 10.28 -17.65 -15.47
CA PRO A 458 11.73 -17.59 -15.38
C PRO A 458 12.28 -18.86 -14.71
N SER A 459 13.36 -19.39 -15.28
CA SER A 459 14.14 -20.50 -14.70
C SER A 459 14.73 -20.15 -13.33
N HIS A 460 15.02 -18.88 -13.09
CA HIS A 460 15.59 -18.36 -11.85
C HIS A 460 14.62 -17.32 -11.28
N PRO A 461 13.79 -17.65 -10.28
CA PRO A 461 12.90 -16.68 -9.65
C PRO A 461 13.66 -15.70 -8.75
N ASP A 462 14.83 -16.10 -8.25
CA ASP A 462 15.65 -15.27 -7.38
C ASP A 462 16.43 -14.19 -8.16
N PRO A 463 16.51 -12.95 -7.65
CA PRO A 463 17.20 -11.85 -8.30
C PRO A 463 18.73 -12.03 -8.38
N ILE A 464 19.30 -12.89 -7.53
CA ILE A 464 20.74 -13.12 -7.42
C ILE A 464 21.06 -14.54 -7.89
N ILE A 465 22.01 -14.67 -8.82
CA ILE A 465 22.49 -15.95 -9.33
C ILE A 465 23.96 -16.11 -8.96
N HIS A 466 24.28 -17.17 -8.24
CA HIS A 466 25.65 -17.52 -7.88
C HIS A 466 26.23 -18.55 -8.85
N THR A 467 27.44 -18.31 -9.34
CA THR A 467 28.18 -19.25 -10.19
C THR A 467 29.60 -19.45 -9.66
N SER A 468 30.07 -20.69 -9.61
CA SER A 468 31.42 -21.05 -9.16
C SER A 468 32.45 -21.06 -10.29
N ASP A 469 32.00 -21.30 -11.53
CA ASP A 469 32.85 -21.41 -12.70
C ASP A 469 32.71 -20.22 -13.66
N GLY A 470 31.82 -19.26 -13.37
CA GLY A 470 31.61 -18.08 -14.20
C GLY A 470 30.65 -18.29 -15.37
N ARG A 471 29.98 -19.45 -15.47
CA ARG A 471 28.94 -19.69 -16.48
C ARG A 471 27.57 -19.78 -15.82
N CYS A 472 26.54 -19.30 -16.49
CA CYS A 472 25.15 -19.56 -16.12
C CYS A 472 24.27 -19.62 -17.37
N SER A 473 23.13 -20.31 -17.26
CA SER A 473 22.08 -20.28 -18.29
C SER A 473 20.78 -19.81 -17.66
N VAL A 474 20.22 -18.72 -18.20
CA VAL A 474 18.97 -18.13 -17.75
C VAL A 474 17.94 -18.28 -18.86
N SER A 475 16.86 -19.00 -18.61
CA SER A 475 15.74 -19.09 -19.55
C SER A 475 14.44 -18.53 -18.98
N PHE A 476 13.54 -18.09 -19.86
CA PHE A 476 12.18 -17.65 -19.56
C PHE A 476 11.29 -17.80 -20.80
N GLY A 477 9.99 -17.92 -20.59
CA GLY A 477 8.98 -17.82 -21.63
C GLY A 477 8.88 -16.38 -22.16
N VAL A 478 8.61 -16.26 -23.45
CA VAL A 478 8.44 -14.99 -24.17
C VAL A 478 7.10 -15.03 -24.90
N GLU A 479 6.25 -14.04 -24.64
CA GLU A 479 4.96 -13.93 -25.31
C GLU A 479 5.10 -13.66 -26.82
N GLU A 480 4.07 -14.06 -27.57
CA GLU A 480 4.04 -13.87 -29.02
C GLU A 480 4.10 -12.38 -29.37
N GLY A 481 4.96 -12.01 -30.33
CA GLY A 481 5.16 -10.62 -30.72
C GLY A 481 6.11 -9.83 -29.81
N VAL A 482 6.72 -10.43 -28.79
CA VAL A 482 7.78 -9.81 -27.97
C VAL A 482 9.16 -10.21 -28.50
N SER A 483 10.10 -9.26 -28.46
CA SER A 483 11.52 -9.45 -28.74
C SER A 483 12.32 -9.12 -27.50
N VAL A 484 13.32 -9.92 -27.19
CA VAL A 484 14.15 -9.78 -25.98
C VAL A 484 15.58 -9.48 -26.36
N LEU A 485 16.19 -8.55 -25.63
CA LEU A 485 17.61 -8.22 -25.73
C LEU A 485 18.22 -8.28 -24.33
N ALA A 486 19.44 -8.82 -24.24
CA ALA A 486 20.19 -8.87 -22.99
C ALA A 486 21.57 -8.20 -23.13
N SER A 487 22.08 -7.63 -22.05
CA SER A 487 23.44 -7.10 -21.97
C SER A 487 24.05 -7.34 -20.59
N LEU A 488 25.35 -7.60 -20.54
CA LEU A 488 26.10 -7.87 -19.31
C LEU A 488 26.92 -6.64 -18.93
N HIS A 489 26.73 -6.13 -17.72
CA HIS A 489 27.43 -4.94 -17.20
C HIS A 489 28.20 -5.30 -15.94
N GLY A 490 29.42 -4.79 -15.78
CA GLY A 490 30.23 -4.96 -14.58
C GLY A 490 31.16 -3.77 -14.40
N ASP A 491 31.65 -3.55 -13.18
CA ASP A 491 32.49 -2.39 -12.84
C ASP A 491 33.92 -2.53 -13.37
N GLU A 492 34.33 -3.76 -13.73
CA GLU A 492 35.68 -4.10 -14.16
C GLU A 492 35.63 -4.75 -15.55
N GLY A 493 36.15 -4.07 -16.58
CA GLY A 493 36.29 -4.62 -17.93
C GLY A 493 36.07 -3.62 -19.08
N PRO A 494 36.42 -3.97 -20.33
CA PRO A 494 36.27 -3.08 -21.49
C PRO A 494 34.80 -2.83 -21.85
N VAL A 495 34.43 -1.55 -21.79
CA VAL A 495 33.07 -0.99 -21.86
C VAL A 495 32.69 -0.65 -23.31
N THR A 496 32.63 -1.63 -24.21
CA THR A 496 31.94 -1.42 -25.50
C THR A 496 30.59 -2.13 -25.47
N GLU A 497 29.57 -1.55 -26.10
CA GLU A 497 28.26 -2.22 -26.19
C GLU A 497 28.38 -3.59 -26.86
N GLU A 498 29.33 -3.74 -27.79
CA GLU A 498 29.62 -4.99 -28.45
C GLU A 498 30.14 -6.05 -27.46
N THR A 499 31.14 -5.72 -26.62
CA THR A 499 31.67 -6.67 -25.63
C THR A 499 30.60 -7.07 -24.62
N GLN A 500 29.75 -6.15 -24.18
CA GLN A 500 28.67 -6.43 -23.22
C GLN A 500 27.64 -7.45 -23.75
N ARG A 501 27.40 -7.46 -25.06
CA ARG A 501 26.47 -8.42 -25.71
C ARG A 501 27.16 -9.74 -26.02
N ARG A 502 28.45 -9.72 -26.35
CA ARG A 502 29.19 -10.93 -26.74
C ARG A 502 29.56 -11.86 -25.59
N TYR A 503 29.32 -11.49 -24.35
CA TYR A 503 29.37 -12.42 -23.20
C TYR A 503 28.05 -13.15 -22.95
N ILE A 504 27.05 -12.92 -23.81
CA ILE A 504 25.75 -13.57 -23.77
C ILE A 504 25.49 -14.22 -25.13
N PHE A 505 25.09 -15.47 -25.12
CA PHE A 505 24.60 -16.16 -26.30
C PHE A 505 23.12 -16.47 -26.12
N GLN A 506 22.28 -15.86 -26.94
CA GLN A 506 20.83 -15.97 -26.87
C GLN A 506 20.34 -17.03 -27.86
N LEU A 507 19.65 -18.04 -27.34
CA LEU A 507 18.94 -19.05 -28.11
C LEU A 507 17.44 -18.79 -27.98
N HIS A 508 16.71 -18.89 -29.08
CA HIS A 508 15.25 -18.93 -29.05
C HIS A 508 14.80 -20.34 -29.38
N ARG A 509 13.89 -20.88 -28.57
CA ARG A 509 13.25 -22.17 -28.78
C ARG A 509 11.75 -21.97 -28.63
N GLU A 510 11.06 -21.88 -29.76
CA GLU A 510 9.60 -21.64 -29.83
C GLU A 510 9.18 -20.40 -29.00
N LYS A 511 8.60 -20.63 -27.81
CA LYS A 511 8.09 -19.61 -26.88
C LYS A 511 9.03 -19.35 -25.71
N ARG A 512 10.28 -19.83 -25.74
CA ARG A 512 11.27 -19.61 -24.68
C ARG A 512 12.55 -18.98 -25.24
N ALA A 513 13.09 -18.03 -24.49
CA ALA A 513 14.44 -17.52 -24.69
C ALA A 513 15.37 -18.15 -23.64
N GLU A 514 16.56 -18.56 -24.07
CA GLU A 514 17.65 -19.03 -23.21
C GLU A 514 18.88 -18.15 -23.42
N LEU A 515 19.42 -17.61 -22.33
CA LEU A 515 20.59 -16.75 -22.30
C LEU A 515 21.74 -17.52 -21.65
N LYS A 516 22.70 -17.97 -22.45
CA LYS A 516 23.96 -18.54 -21.95
C LYS A 516 24.93 -17.41 -21.68
N VAL A 517 25.35 -17.26 -20.43
CA VAL A 517 26.25 -16.18 -20.00
C VAL A 517 27.60 -16.75 -19.62
N GLN A 518 28.66 -16.07 -20.06
CA GLN A 518 30.05 -16.36 -19.71
C GLN A 518 30.66 -15.11 -19.10
N LEU A 519 31.06 -15.17 -17.83
CA LEU A 519 31.65 -14.02 -17.15
C LEU A 519 33.11 -13.83 -17.55
N PRO A 520 33.54 -12.61 -17.90
CA PRO A 520 34.93 -12.32 -18.30
C PRO A 520 35.93 -12.59 -17.17
N GLN A 521 35.49 -12.42 -15.93
CA GLN A 521 36.30 -12.56 -14.73
C GLN A 521 35.43 -12.80 -13.49
N ALA A 522 36.07 -13.03 -12.35
CA ALA A 522 35.42 -13.00 -11.05
C ALA A 522 34.85 -11.61 -10.73
N GLY A 523 33.77 -11.57 -9.97
CA GLY A 523 33.13 -10.33 -9.53
C GLY A 523 31.61 -10.40 -9.59
N LYS A 524 30.99 -9.23 -9.67
CA LYS A 524 29.55 -9.09 -9.79
C LYS A 524 29.18 -8.37 -11.06
N PHE A 525 28.12 -8.86 -11.70
CA PHE A 525 27.66 -8.35 -12.98
C PHE A 525 26.14 -8.18 -12.97
N ALA A 526 25.65 -7.13 -13.60
CA ALA A 526 24.24 -6.91 -13.88
C ALA A 526 23.91 -7.47 -15.27
N LEU A 527 23.13 -8.55 -15.32
CA LEU A 527 22.55 -9.05 -16.56
C LEU A 527 21.22 -8.32 -16.81
N LYS A 528 21.25 -7.28 -17.65
CA LYS A 528 20.08 -6.44 -17.96
C LYS A 528 19.23 -7.08 -19.04
N ILE A 529 17.92 -7.16 -18.82
CA ILE A 529 16.93 -7.70 -19.74
C ILE A 529 16.05 -6.57 -20.26
N PHE A 530 15.93 -6.48 -21.58
CA PHE A 530 15.12 -5.50 -22.27
C PHE A 530 14.12 -6.19 -23.19
N VAL A 531 12.97 -5.56 -23.38
CA VAL A 531 11.93 -6.06 -24.29
C VAL A 531 11.54 -5.00 -25.31
N LYS A 532 11.07 -5.45 -26.46
CA LYS A 532 10.39 -4.64 -27.46
C LYS A 532 9.23 -5.43 -28.05
N LYS A 533 8.06 -4.80 -28.15
CA LYS A 533 6.95 -5.37 -28.91
C LYS A 533 7.20 -5.16 -30.40
N ARG A 534 7.18 -6.23 -31.20
CA ARG A 534 7.60 -6.24 -32.62
C ARG A 534 6.73 -5.32 -33.50
N LEU A 535 5.45 -5.19 -33.17
CA LEU A 535 4.48 -4.40 -33.93
C LEU A 535 4.48 -2.91 -33.53
N GLU A 536 5.08 -2.57 -32.38
CA GLU A 536 5.09 -1.20 -31.89
C GLU A 536 6.38 -0.48 -32.35
N PRO A 537 6.28 0.74 -32.91
CA PRO A 537 7.46 1.56 -33.17
C PRO A 537 8.10 1.96 -31.84
N GLY A 538 9.43 1.87 -31.75
CA GLY A 538 10.15 2.22 -30.53
C GLY A 538 11.45 1.44 -30.32
N ASN A 539 12.14 1.80 -29.25
CA ASN A 539 13.37 1.15 -28.79
C ASN A 539 13.06 0.07 -27.75
N TYR A 540 14.06 -0.77 -27.46
CA TYR A 540 13.99 -1.72 -26.36
C TYR A 540 13.83 -0.98 -25.02
N VAL A 541 12.94 -1.48 -24.16
CA VAL A 541 12.64 -0.95 -22.83
C VAL A 541 13.26 -1.88 -21.78
N PHE A 542 13.94 -1.31 -20.80
CA PHE A 542 14.47 -2.07 -19.66
C PHE A 542 13.33 -2.64 -18.81
N VAL A 543 13.41 -3.92 -18.46
CA VAL A 543 12.41 -4.57 -17.61
C VAL A 543 12.95 -4.85 -16.22
N PHE A 544 14.08 -5.56 -16.15
CA PHE A 544 14.76 -5.91 -14.90
C PHE A 544 16.20 -6.38 -15.18
N ASN A 545 16.98 -6.59 -14.12
CA ASN A 545 18.27 -7.28 -14.21
C ASN A 545 18.42 -8.39 -13.16
N TYR A 546 19.23 -9.40 -13.47
CA TYR A 546 19.80 -10.31 -12.47
C TYR A 546 21.15 -9.79 -11.98
N LEU A 547 21.44 -10.03 -10.70
CA LEU A 547 22.79 -9.86 -10.14
C LEU A 547 23.52 -11.20 -10.20
N LEU A 548 24.52 -11.31 -11.07
CA LEU A 548 25.38 -12.48 -11.19
C LEU A 548 26.57 -12.33 -10.25
N CYS A 549 26.84 -13.33 -9.41
CA CYS A 549 27.92 -13.33 -8.42
C CYS A 549 28.89 -14.49 -8.66
N CYS A 550 30.15 -14.18 -8.94
CA CYS A 550 31.22 -15.16 -9.15
C CYS A 550 32.43 -14.87 -8.24
N PRO A 551 32.66 -15.65 -7.16
CA PRO A 551 33.77 -15.42 -6.26
C PRO A 551 35.11 -16.01 -6.75
N ASN A 552 35.10 -16.86 -7.78
CA ASN A 552 36.26 -17.63 -8.21
C ASN A 552 37.20 -16.80 -9.11
N THR A 553 38.30 -16.30 -8.55
CA THR A 553 39.33 -15.49 -9.23
C THR A 553 40.03 -16.17 -10.42
N LYS A 554 39.86 -17.48 -10.60
CA LYS A 554 40.41 -18.22 -11.75
C LYS A 554 39.52 -18.13 -13.00
N VAL A 555 38.31 -17.60 -12.86
CA VAL A 555 37.39 -17.46 -14.00
C VAL A 555 37.95 -16.46 -14.99
N SER A 556 38.05 -16.90 -16.25
CA SER A 556 38.36 -16.06 -17.38
C SER A 556 37.77 -16.71 -18.63
N TRP A 557 36.52 -16.37 -18.95
CA TRP A 557 35.88 -16.88 -20.16
C TRP A 557 36.06 -15.90 -21.31
N PRO A 558 36.31 -16.40 -22.53
CA PRO A 558 36.31 -15.59 -23.73
C PRO A 558 34.87 -15.19 -24.09
N MET A 559 34.73 -14.16 -24.92
CA MET A 559 33.46 -13.82 -25.55
C MET A 559 32.98 -14.94 -26.49
N PHE A 560 31.68 -14.99 -26.74
CA PHE A 560 31.05 -15.73 -27.83
C PHE A 560 31.43 -15.14 -29.21
N PRO A 561 31.26 -15.91 -30.30
CA PRO A 561 31.42 -15.39 -31.65
C PRO A 561 30.46 -14.23 -31.90
N GLU A 562 30.89 -13.32 -32.78
CA GLU A 562 30.06 -12.23 -33.24
C GLU A 562 29.00 -12.77 -34.21
N SER A 563 27.72 -12.48 -33.95
CA SER A 563 26.61 -12.87 -34.81
C SER A 563 26.18 -11.73 -35.72
N PHE A 564 26.00 -12.01 -37.01
CA PHE A 564 25.49 -11.03 -37.97
C PHE A 564 23.94 -11.00 -37.97
N GLY A 565 23.35 -9.95 -38.55
CA GLY A 565 21.88 -9.70 -38.48
C GLY A 565 20.98 -10.77 -39.12
N ASN A 566 21.56 -11.67 -39.90
CA ASN A 566 20.93 -12.84 -40.51
C ASN A 566 21.12 -14.13 -39.68
N TRP A 567 21.65 -14.05 -38.45
CA TRP A 567 21.59 -15.15 -37.50
C TRP A 567 20.12 -15.41 -37.14
N GLY A 568 19.52 -16.42 -37.79
CA GLY A 568 18.11 -16.79 -37.62
C GLY A 568 17.73 -17.13 -36.18
N GLN A 569 16.49 -16.84 -35.79
CA GLN A 569 16.01 -17.02 -34.42
C GLN A 569 16.08 -18.48 -33.93
N ASP A 570 15.89 -19.44 -34.83
CA ASP A 570 15.88 -20.88 -34.52
C ASP A 570 17.27 -21.53 -34.64
N ASN A 571 18.31 -20.76 -35.01
CA ASN A 571 19.65 -21.31 -35.18
C ASN A 571 20.33 -21.56 -33.82
N GLU A 572 21.01 -22.70 -33.70
CA GLU A 572 21.70 -23.10 -32.48
C GLU A 572 23.19 -23.31 -32.75
N LEU A 573 24.05 -22.68 -31.95
CA LEU A 573 25.49 -22.94 -31.93
C LEU A 573 25.80 -23.92 -30.80
N LEU A 574 26.38 -25.06 -31.14
CA LEU A 574 26.85 -26.04 -30.15
C LEU A 574 28.36 -25.92 -29.97
N GLU A 575 29.12 -25.92 -31.06
CA GLU A 575 30.59 -25.78 -31.02
C GLU A 575 31.10 -25.02 -32.27
N PRO A 576 32.17 -24.22 -32.15
CA PRO A 576 32.82 -23.78 -30.91
C PRO A 576 32.06 -22.60 -30.28
N LEU A 577 31.83 -22.63 -28.96
CA LEU A 577 31.16 -21.51 -28.26
C LEU A 577 32.09 -20.31 -28.04
N SER A 578 33.40 -20.53 -28.03
CA SER A 578 34.35 -19.41 -27.89
C SER A 578 34.48 -18.66 -29.21
N GLY A 579 34.28 -17.35 -29.16
CA GLY A 579 34.55 -16.43 -30.27
C GLY A 579 36.04 -16.22 -30.54
N VAL A 580 36.93 -16.80 -29.72
CA VAL A 580 38.38 -16.76 -29.90
C VAL A 580 38.90 -18.20 -30.03
N LEU A 581 39.37 -18.54 -31.22
CA LEU A 581 39.83 -19.88 -31.55
C LEU A 581 41.35 -20.01 -31.34
N PRO A 582 41.83 -21.19 -30.93
CA PRO A 582 43.27 -21.43 -30.79
C PRO A 582 43.96 -21.39 -32.16
N ALA A 583 45.14 -20.79 -32.23
CA ALA A 583 45.96 -20.74 -33.44
C ALA A 583 46.49 -22.14 -33.81
N ASN A 584 46.66 -22.40 -35.11
CA ASN A 584 47.29 -23.61 -35.64
C ASN A 584 46.64 -24.93 -35.16
N ARG A 585 45.31 -24.97 -35.07
CA ARG A 585 44.53 -26.16 -34.69
C ARG A 585 43.40 -26.42 -35.67
N ASN A 586 42.97 -27.69 -35.75
CA ASN A 586 41.70 -28.05 -36.35
C ASN A 586 40.60 -27.91 -35.30
N VAL A 587 39.63 -27.05 -35.56
CA VAL A 587 38.52 -26.77 -34.65
C VAL A 587 37.24 -27.39 -35.22
N PRO A 588 36.47 -28.16 -34.43
CA PRO A 588 35.18 -28.67 -34.85
C PRO A 588 34.12 -27.57 -34.81
N PHE A 589 33.24 -27.59 -35.78
CA PHE A 589 32.05 -26.75 -35.87
C PHE A 589 30.82 -27.66 -35.87
N LYS A 590 29.88 -27.37 -34.97
CA LYS A 590 28.58 -28.04 -34.86
C LYS A 590 27.50 -26.99 -34.64
N LEU A 591 26.62 -26.83 -35.63
CA LEU A 591 25.54 -25.84 -35.61
C LEU A 591 24.24 -26.48 -36.06
N LYS A 592 23.11 -26.06 -35.49
CA LYS A 592 21.78 -26.35 -36.03
C LYS A 592 21.32 -25.13 -36.80
N LEU A 593 21.15 -25.27 -38.11
CA LEU A 593 20.76 -24.16 -38.99
C LEU A 593 19.48 -24.53 -39.72
N HIS A 594 18.48 -23.65 -39.66
CA HIS A 594 17.16 -23.87 -40.25
C HIS A 594 17.01 -23.09 -41.56
N GLY A 595 16.39 -23.72 -42.57
CA GLY A 595 16.13 -23.07 -43.86
C GLY A 595 17.39 -22.77 -44.70
N VAL A 596 18.48 -23.49 -44.46
CA VAL A 596 19.77 -23.29 -45.15
C VAL A 596 20.04 -24.45 -46.12
N ALA A 597 20.40 -24.12 -47.36
CA ALA A 597 20.77 -25.11 -48.38
C ALA A 597 22.21 -25.60 -48.25
N LYS A 598 23.15 -24.72 -47.89
CA LYS A 598 24.57 -25.06 -47.65
C LYS A 598 25.16 -24.20 -46.53
N ALA A 599 26.02 -24.80 -45.70
CA ALA A 599 26.81 -24.08 -44.71
C ALA A 599 28.30 -24.39 -44.90
N LEU A 600 29.15 -23.38 -44.68
CA LEU A 600 30.60 -23.52 -44.76
C LEU A 600 31.30 -22.61 -43.76
N VAL A 601 32.56 -22.93 -43.48
CA VAL A 601 33.46 -22.14 -42.65
C VAL A 601 34.55 -21.59 -43.55
N LYS A 602 34.78 -20.28 -43.50
CA LYS A 602 35.77 -19.55 -44.31
C LYS A 602 36.85 -18.98 -43.41
N GLY A 603 38.09 -19.45 -43.59
CA GLY A 603 39.31 -18.86 -43.07
C GLY A 603 40.22 -18.50 -44.24
N GLN A 604 41.47 -18.95 -44.20
CA GLN A 604 42.35 -18.92 -45.37
C GLN A 604 41.74 -19.75 -46.52
N ASP A 605 41.41 -21.01 -46.22
CA ASP A 605 40.65 -21.89 -47.10
C ASP A 605 39.16 -21.90 -46.75
N THR A 606 38.38 -22.71 -47.48
CA THR A 606 36.94 -22.86 -47.30
C THR A 606 36.62 -24.31 -46.98
N TRP A 607 35.93 -24.55 -45.87
CA TRP A 607 35.56 -25.90 -45.41
C TRP A 607 34.03 -26.06 -45.39
N PRO A 608 33.46 -26.95 -46.21
CA PRO A 608 32.02 -27.21 -46.17
C PRO A 608 31.62 -27.92 -44.87
N LEU A 609 30.46 -27.57 -44.33
CA LEU A 609 29.81 -28.32 -43.26
C LEU A 609 28.85 -29.34 -43.87
N THR A 610 28.76 -30.52 -43.26
CA THR A 610 27.85 -31.59 -43.68
C THR A 610 26.68 -31.69 -42.72
N LEU A 611 25.46 -31.75 -43.26
CA LEU A 611 24.26 -31.98 -42.48
C LEU A 611 24.17 -33.45 -42.08
N ASN A 612 24.14 -33.74 -40.78
CA ASN A 612 23.98 -35.08 -40.24
C ASN A 612 22.51 -35.47 -40.08
N GLY A 613 22.24 -36.75 -39.78
CA GLY A 613 20.88 -37.29 -39.65
C GLY A 613 20.06 -36.74 -38.48
N GLU A 614 20.70 -36.06 -37.53
CA GLU A 614 20.05 -35.38 -36.39
C GLU A 614 19.74 -33.90 -36.69
N GLY A 615 20.08 -33.42 -37.90
CA GLY A 615 19.84 -32.04 -38.33
C GLY A 615 20.92 -31.04 -37.95
N TYR A 616 22.12 -31.50 -37.56
CA TYR A 616 23.26 -30.64 -37.26
C TYR A 616 24.22 -30.55 -38.45
N TRP A 617 24.69 -29.35 -38.75
CA TRP A 617 25.80 -29.07 -39.66
C TRP A 617 27.12 -29.22 -38.92
N GLU A 618 27.91 -30.21 -39.34
CA GLU A 618 29.16 -30.59 -38.70
C GLU A 618 30.33 -30.52 -39.68
N GLY A 619 31.51 -30.15 -39.19
CA GLY A 619 32.75 -30.13 -39.96
C GLY A 619 33.92 -29.62 -39.13
N SER A 620 35.12 -29.58 -39.72
CA SER A 620 36.30 -29.03 -39.05
C SER A 620 37.04 -28.06 -39.95
N CYS A 621 37.52 -26.97 -39.34
CA CYS A 621 38.25 -25.89 -39.98
C CYS A 621 39.66 -25.79 -39.38
N SER A 622 40.68 -25.64 -40.22
CA SER A 622 42.03 -25.31 -39.76
C SER A 622 42.14 -23.83 -39.46
N THR A 623 42.72 -23.48 -38.30
CA THR A 623 43.00 -22.09 -37.91
C THR A 623 44.41 -21.64 -38.29
N ALA A 624 45.18 -22.46 -39.00
CA ALA A 624 46.53 -22.11 -39.45
C ALA A 624 46.49 -20.90 -40.40
N GLY A 625 47.36 -19.91 -40.15
CA GLY A 625 47.45 -18.69 -40.98
C GLY A 625 46.23 -17.76 -40.94
N CYS A 626 45.21 -18.07 -40.14
CA CYS A 626 43.98 -17.30 -40.06
C CYS A 626 44.06 -16.25 -38.94
N HIS A 627 43.59 -15.04 -39.20
CA HIS A 627 43.34 -14.03 -38.15
C HIS A 627 41.87 -14.02 -37.73
N GLU A 628 40.97 -14.30 -38.68
CA GLU A 628 39.53 -14.34 -38.48
C GLU A 628 38.95 -15.54 -39.23
N ILE A 629 37.88 -16.11 -38.69
CA ILE A 629 37.13 -17.21 -39.30
C ILE A 629 35.66 -16.85 -39.33
N TYR A 630 35.01 -17.13 -40.45
CA TYR A 630 33.62 -16.79 -40.71
C TYR A 630 32.79 -18.05 -40.96
N VAL A 631 31.60 -18.12 -40.39
CA VAL A 631 30.60 -19.11 -40.81
C VAL A 631 29.68 -18.45 -41.81
N MET A 632 29.51 -19.06 -42.98
CA MET A 632 28.69 -18.54 -44.06
C MET A 632 27.63 -19.55 -44.47
N VAL A 633 26.45 -19.05 -44.85
CA VAL A 633 25.31 -19.87 -45.28
C VAL A 633 24.78 -19.43 -46.62
N LEU A 634 24.24 -20.39 -47.36
CA LEU A 634 23.44 -20.18 -48.54
C LEU A 634 21.99 -20.55 -48.22
N GLU A 635 21.13 -19.56 -48.10
CA GLU A 635 19.71 -19.75 -47.74
C GLU A 635 18.92 -20.41 -48.89
N ASN A 636 19.11 -19.92 -50.11
CA ASN A 636 18.45 -20.45 -51.31
C ASN A 636 19.49 -21.06 -52.26
N ALA A 637 19.30 -22.32 -52.64
CA ALA A 637 20.17 -23.02 -53.59
C ALA A 637 20.24 -22.35 -54.97
N ASN A 638 19.26 -21.50 -55.30
CA ASN A 638 19.21 -20.73 -56.55
C ASN A 638 19.96 -19.39 -56.48
N HIS A 639 20.48 -19.00 -55.31
CA HIS A 639 21.31 -17.81 -55.15
C HIS A 639 22.80 -18.16 -55.24
N ASN A 640 23.61 -17.20 -55.67
CA ASN A 640 25.07 -17.37 -55.83
C ASN A 640 25.88 -16.63 -54.74
N PHE A 641 25.23 -16.08 -53.72
CA PHE A 641 25.90 -15.34 -52.65
C PHE A 641 25.73 -16.06 -51.31
N TYR A 642 26.83 -16.16 -50.57
CA TYR A 642 26.82 -16.65 -49.20
C TYR A 642 26.73 -15.47 -48.24
N SER A 643 25.89 -15.59 -47.22
CA SER A 643 25.75 -14.58 -46.17
C SER A 643 26.58 -15.00 -44.95
N TYR A 644 27.33 -14.07 -44.38
CA TYR A 644 28.07 -14.27 -43.12
C TYR A 644 27.08 -14.38 -41.96
N ILE A 645 27.18 -15.38 -41.09
CA ILE A 645 26.29 -15.54 -39.93
C ILE A 645 27.02 -15.49 -38.59
N LEU A 646 28.28 -15.94 -38.54
CA LEU A 646 29.14 -15.83 -37.37
C LEU A 646 30.55 -15.40 -37.75
N LYS A 647 31.22 -14.70 -36.84
CA LYS A 647 32.64 -14.34 -36.94
C LYS A 647 33.39 -14.70 -35.65
N TYR A 648 34.55 -15.29 -35.86
CA TYR A 648 35.50 -15.73 -34.84
C TYR A 648 36.84 -15.01 -35.06
N LYS A 649 37.55 -14.72 -33.97
CA LYS A 649 38.96 -14.30 -34.00
C LYS A 649 39.84 -15.52 -33.74
N VAL A 650 41.05 -15.52 -34.26
CA VAL A 650 42.07 -16.54 -33.97
C VAL A 650 43.16 -15.89 -33.12
N ASN A 651 43.66 -16.60 -32.10
CA ASN A 651 44.76 -16.10 -31.27
C ASN A 651 45.97 -15.71 -32.14
N ALA A 652 46.68 -14.67 -31.73
CA ALA A 652 47.99 -14.37 -32.30
C ALA A 652 48.94 -15.57 -32.08
N GLN A 653 49.71 -15.90 -33.11
CA GLN A 653 50.62 -17.06 -33.13
C GLN A 653 51.73 -16.95 -32.09
#